data_AF-A0A9E0IZV8-F1
#
_entry.id   AF-A0A9E0IZV8-F1
#
_cell.length_a   1.000
_cell.length_b   1.000
_cell.length_c   1.000
_cell.angle_alpha   90.00
_cell.angle_beta   90.00
_cell.angle_gamma   90.00
#
_symmetry.space_group_name_H-M   'P 1'
#
loop_
_entity.id
_entity.type
_entity.pdbx_description
1 polymer ?
#
loop_
_entity_poly.entity_id
_entity_poly.type
_entity_poly.pdbx_seq_one_letter_code
_entity_poly.pdbx_strand_id
1 'polypeptide(L)'
;MWNKLLYAAAWILGTISASGQVYTVNASNDLDDGTCDGVHCSFREAIRAAESDGVSSTILFAIPGAGPHVISPLSSFPPVLEPGLEIAGNSQPGGPGSIVIDFNFRDLLGIPFLAIRAGQVHITGLSFTDFRFENVPDCIFEFDSAPDCSVRESAFFADNNINPVAEKVFVRLRNADRFRLATSHFGTDLSKSSIVQTEGVVKVEATQGSLSATIDSNIFAARVPQVHLYGGNVDLNGNIFGALDTNKSVNFLNPTVGILVLGADRVAIRNNFFFGFLTTAIDVQAVNGSLEISNNRFYNNAIDVRLDGFTSPTVVARNFGRDGGGFVLAGNLGELFVEDNSISNYTYLINAATPQNYRTARYMGNRFTCMTGKPVIMPPRPVPVVTSVNRDAIAGTGLPSDSVVVYARNSLQCPSADCHGGAELGRTQADAAGNWTLQVAYPNRSRISAYQFDSNASAVPRIHSEFSECFVCSVQVVLVYEPNICSGQSVTIRGKVYDETNAYDSIIVRGDGVSVCDSSIVVKLKVSQAYREELGVLICYGDTVRLGPLAIHKDNPLDSFTVQSSAGCDSTVVVRGREVGVSFYSRTICDNAFVDIGGMRFDKNRTSGTATLSGAAEGGCDSVVFVQLFINNFSESFLAQVRCPGDSVVINGQVFNEARPSGDVLLANGSSTGCDSIIHVQLSFPNNRGAFSTNLCSGDSVYIIDRFFSDRLLAARITNPGGSSFGCDTITDVTINLMPDGQGFFTADLCRGDTIWLFGEAFFSGKPNGMLRLANTAANGCDSLIDVAINILADAIGTFDTVLCENASVTYYGQTFSAARPRGSFRIPQGSYRMCDSFVNVTLQLLPLASSTFSTTICRGDSVRVGNQYFSAQNPSGTVVLTGASALGCDSSILVSLSVSPPIQAQLLPQALHCNEPNTGEVLLETISGGTGSYQISLDNGPLQAAAPGLRLTGLSAGGHTVRLVDQVGCDTLISISVNTSAMLQLQLPGDTTIKLGGVVSINPQTNFNYATLRWDPANFLSCDTCLVTQSRPDQTITYTLTLTDPDGCPVSDQFTITVLIDEADIFVPNVFSPNGDNINDLFRPVFKFPEKTSISVFRIYDRWGEMVFEQANAPVGEAVTWDGTTSGKKLNPGVYTFIIQFSGEDGIPRWKAGDVTLVR
;
A
#
# COMPACT_ATOMS: atom_id res chain seq x y z
N MET A 1 -30.06 77.05 -27.21
CA MET A 1 -30.23 76.94 -25.75
C MET A 1 -31.71 77.12 -25.43
N TRP A 2 -32.31 76.27 -24.59
CA TRP A 2 -33.19 76.59 -23.45
C TRP A 2 -33.67 75.27 -22.79
N ASN A 3 -34.36 75.36 -21.65
CA ASN A 3 -34.46 74.26 -20.68
C ASN A 3 -35.81 73.52 -20.63
N LYS A 4 -35.73 72.20 -20.36
CA LYS A 4 -36.68 71.34 -19.60
C LYS A 4 -38.14 71.19 -20.10
N LEU A 5 -38.76 70.14 -19.58
CA LEU A 5 -40.19 69.77 -19.66
C LEU A 5 -40.71 69.21 -21.00
N LEU A 6 -40.49 67.91 -21.20
CA LEU A 6 -41.48 67.00 -21.80
C LEU A 6 -41.36 65.62 -21.11
N TYR A 7 -41.77 65.57 -19.84
CA TYR A 7 -42.00 64.33 -19.08
C TYR A 7 -43.51 64.09 -18.96
N ALA A 8 -43.91 62.82 -18.85
CA ALA A 8 -45.28 62.34 -18.60
C ALA A 8 -46.32 62.51 -19.73
N ALA A 9 -46.14 61.80 -20.86
CA ALA A 9 -47.24 61.33 -21.72
C ALA A 9 -46.84 60.15 -22.64
N ALA A 10 -46.17 59.12 -22.10
CA ALA A 10 -45.77 57.92 -22.86
C ALA A 10 -45.79 56.65 -22.00
N TRP A 11 -46.90 56.41 -21.30
CA TRP A 11 -47.25 55.07 -20.82
C TRP A 11 -47.99 54.31 -21.93
N ILE A 12 -47.90 52.97 -21.92
CA ILE A 12 -48.43 52.08 -22.97
C ILE A 12 -47.69 52.22 -24.32
N LEU A 13 -46.39 51.97 -24.29
CA LEU A 13 -45.79 50.87 -25.06
C LEU A 13 -44.56 50.41 -24.28
N GLY A 14 -44.66 49.26 -23.63
CA GLY A 14 -43.49 48.65 -22.99
C GLY A 14 -42.50 48.22 -24.06
N THR A 15 -41.21 48.40 -23.80
CA THR A 15 -40.18 47.62 -24.50
C THR A 15 -40.42 46.16 -24.12
N ILE A 16 -41.12 45.43 -24.98
CA ILE A 16 -41.22 43.98 -24.89
C ILE A 16 -39.79 43.47 -25.02
N SER A 17 -39.21 43.00 -23.90
CA SER A 17 -38.11 42.04 -23.99
C SER A 17 -38.64 40.90 -24.85
N ALA A 18 -38.06 40.69 -26.02
CA ALA A 18 -38.45 39.58 -26.87
C ALA A 18 -38.37 38.31 -26.03
N SER A 19 -39.48 37.56 -25.96
CA SER A 19 -39.41 36.21 -25.44
C SER A 19 -38.41 35.46 -26.30
N GLY A 20 -37.44 34.78 -25.68
CA GLY A 20 -36.50 33.98 -26.44
C GLY A 20 -37.25 32.99 -27.32
N GLN A 21 -36.81 32.85 -28.57
CA GLN A 21 -37.52 32.02 -29.54
C GLN A 21 -37.22 30.55 -29.23
N VAL A 22 -38.28 29.73 -29.13
CA VAL A 22 -38.15 28.33 -28.71
C VAL A 22 -38.30 27.42 -29.92
N TYR A 23 -37.30 26.57 -30.14
CA TYR A 23 -37.32 25.49 -31.13
C TYR A 23 -37.37 24.15 -30.40
N THR A 24 -38.19 23.22 -30.87
CA THR A 24 -38.40 21.93 -30.18
C THR A 24 -38.06 20.79 -31.13
N VAL A 25 -36.92 20.14 -30.88
CA VAL A 25 -36.50 18.92 -31.57
C VAL A 25 -37.50 17.81 -31.25
N ASN A 26 -38.26 17.40 -32.25
CA ASN A 26 -39.29 16.37 -32.14
C ASN A 26 -38.97 15.10 -32.95
N ALA A 27 -37.89 15.13 -33.74
CA ALA A 27 -37.41 14.01 -34.54
C ALA A 27 -36.03 13.54 -34.09
N SER A 28 -35.82 12.21 -34.07
CA SER A 28 -34.49 11.60 -33.79
C SER A 28 -33.66 11.36 -35.07
N ASN A 29 -34.27 11.58 -36.23
CA ASN A 29 -33.69 11.43 -37.55
C ASN A 29 -33.28 12.79 -38.13
N ASP A 30 -32.06 12.87 -38.66
CA ASP A 30 -31.45 14.06 -39.25
C ASP A 30 -31.76 14.12 -40.76
N LEU A 31 -33.01 14.44 -41.13
CA LEU A 31 -33.44 14.50 -42.54
C LEU A 31 -32.96 15.76 -43.28
N ASP A 32 -32.79 16.87 -42.56
CA ASP A 32 -32.42 18.18 -43.10
C ASP A 32 -33.38 18.69 -44.20
N ASP A 33 -34.69 18.63 -43.95
CA ASP A 33 -35.73 19.11 -44.88
C ASP A 33 -35.74 20.64 -45.06
N GLY A 34 -35.05 21.34 -44.15
CA GLY A 34 -34.87 22.79 -44.17
C GLY A 34 -35.82 23.58 -43.27
N THR A 35 -36.70 22.91 -42.53
CA THR A 35 -37.68 23.51 -41.62
C THR A 35 -37.65 22.86 -40.23
N CYS A 36 -37.85 23.67 -39.19
CA CYS A 36 -38.12 23.20 -37.84
C CYS A 36 -39.56 23.58 -37.48
N ASP A 37 -40.49 22.62 -37.54
CA ASP A 37 -41.90 22.83 -37.24
C ASP A 37 -42.52 21.72 -36.36
N GLY A 38 -43.84 21.75 -36.18
CA GLY A 38 -44.58 20.78 -35.37
C GLY A 38 -44.83 19.41 -36.02
N VAL A 39 -44.40 19.21 -37.27
CA VAL A 39 -44.43 17.94 -38.01
C VAL A 39 -43.06 17.29 -38.01
N HIS A 40 -42.01 18.08 -38.26
CA HIS A 40 -40.61 17.65 -38.18
C HIS A 40 -39.70 18.78 -37.71
N CYS A 41 -38.85 18.48 -36.73
CA CYS A 41 -37.69 19.29 -36.38
C CYS A 41 -36.62 18.37 -35.78
N SER A 42 -35.54 18.20 -36.51
CA SER A 42 -34.26 17.63 -36.08
C SER A 42 -33.40 18.70 -35.39
N PHE A 43 -32.36 18.26 -34.69
CA PHE A 43 -31.42 19.17 -34.04
C PHE A 43 -30.66 20.08 -35.03
N ARG A 44 -30.47 19.64 -36.29
CA ARG A 44 -29.86 20.45 -37.36
C ARG A 44 -30.75 21.59 -37.81
N GLU A 45 -32.04 21.31 -38.02
CA GLU A 45 -33.03 22.33 -38.38
C GLU A 45 -33.25 23.31 -37.22
N ALA A 46 -33.26 22.83 -35.96
CA ALA A 46 -33.34 23.69 -34.78
C ALA A 46 -32.17 24.68 -34.66
N ILE A 47 -30.93 24.22 -34.89
CA ILE A 47 -29.74 25.12 -34.91
C ILE A 47 -29.88 26.15 -36.04
N ARG A 48 -30.18 25.72 -37.28
CA ARG A 48 -30.33 26.65 -38.42
C ARG A 48 -31.44 27.68 -38.20
N ALA A 49 -32.53 27.30 -37.55
CA ALA A 49 -33.62 28.20 -37.25
C ALA A 49 -33.20 29.27 -36.23
N ALA A 50 -32.54 28.88 -35.12
CA ALA A 50 -31.99 29.81 -34.13
C ALA A 50 -30.94 30.77 -34.74
N GLU A 51 -30.03 30.26 -35.57
CA GLU A 51 -29.05 31.08 -36.32
C GLU A 51 -29.70 32.02 -37.38
N SER A 52 -31.02 31.94 -37.60
CA SER A 52 -31.73 32.75 -38.60
C SER A 52 -32.71 33.78 -38.04
N ASP A 53 -33.01 33.75 -36.75
CA ASP A 53 -34.03 34.63 -36.13
C ASP A 53 -33.47 35.96 -35.61
N GLY A 54 -32.17 36.03 -35.29
CA GLY A 54 -31.50 37.23 -34.79
C GLY A 54 -31.86 37.60 -33.35
N VAL A 55 -32.32 36.65 -32.53
CA VAL A 55 -32.60 36.82 -31.11
C VAL A 55 -31.91 35.74 -30.25
N SER A 56 -31.95 35.89 -28.93
CA SER A 56 -31.53 34.82 -28.02
C SER A 56 -32.62 33.74 -28.00
N SER A 57 -32.21 32.49 -28.16
CA SER A 57 -33.12 31.39 -28.51
C SER A 57 -32.79 30.11 -27.75
N THR A 58 -33.79 29.25 -27.55
CA THR A 58 -33.68 28.02 -26.75
C THR A 58 -34.09 26.81 -27.58
N ILE A 59 -33.19 25.83 -27.69
CA ILE A 59 -33.46 24.51 -28.28
C ILE A 59 -33.84 23.53 -27.18
N LEU A 60 -35.09 23.07 -27.23
CA LEU A 60 -35.66 22.01 -26.39
C LEU A 60 -35.76 20.70 -27.17
N PHE A 61 -35.97 19.59 -26.46
CA PHE A 61 -36.19 18.27 -27.02
C PHE A 61 -37.52 17.70 -26.50
N ALA A 62 -38.36 17.20 -27.41
CA ALA A 62 -39.64 16.56 -27.09
C ALA A 62 -39.98 15.46 -28.12
N ILE A 63 -38.99 14.59 -28.39
CA ILE A 63 -39.10 13.48 -29.35
C ILE A 63 -40.13 12.46 -28.84
N PRO A 64 -41.14 12.05 -29.64
CA PRO A 64 -42.13 11.07 -29.21
C PRO A 64 -41.54 9.67 -28.98
N GLY A 65 -41.83 9.07 -27.83
CA GLY A 65 -41.41 7.70 -27.50
C GLY A 65 -41.31 7.47 -25.99
N ALA A 66 -40.66 6.37 -25.62
CA ALA A 66 -40.28 6.06 -24.24
C ALA A 66 -38.91 5.37 -24.22
N GLY A 67 -37.97 5.91 -23.45
CA GLY A 67 -36.57 5.47 -23.40
C GLY A 67 -35.59 6.55 -23.86
N PRO A 68 -34.28 6.27 -23.93
CA PRO A 68 -33.30 7.16 -24.52
C PRO A 68 -33.49 7.25 -26.04
N HIS A 69 -33.47 8.46 -26.58
CA HIS A 69 -33.55 8.72 -28.00
C HIS A 69 -32.14 8.90 -28.58
N VAL A 70 -31.76 8.01 -29.49
CA VAL A 70 -30.49 8.11 -30.21
C VAL A 70 -30.67 8.98 -31.45
N ILE A 71 -29.88 10.04 -31.57
CA ILE A 71 -29.79 10.88 -32.77
C ILE A 71 -28.52 10.52 -33.52
N SER A 72 -28.67 9.99 -34.73
CA SER A 72 -27.55 9.72 -35.65
C SER A 72 -27.56 10.72 -36.80
N PRO A 73 -26.75 11.79 -36.72
CA PRO A 73 -26.69 12.78 -37.78
C PRO A 73 -25.96 12.25 -39.02
N LEU A 74 -26.19 12.90 -40.16
CA LEU A 74 -25.56 12.58 -41.43
C LEU A 74 -24.19 13.27 -41.63
N SER A 75 -23.88 14.27 -40.80
CA SER A 75 -22.65 15.08 -40.83
C SER A 75 -22.49 15.90 -39.54
N SER A 76 -21.36 16.59 -39.36
CA SER A 76 -21.21 17.64 -38.33
C SER A 76 -22.36 18.64 -38.37
N PHE A 77 -22.79 19.16 -37.22
CA PHE A 77 -23.83 20.17 -37.15
C PHE A 77 -23.33 21.55 -37.64
N PRO A 78 -24.25 22.46 -38.05
CA PRO A 78 -23.88 23.83 -38.41
C PRO A 78 -23.19 24.54 -37.25
N PRO A 79 -22.25 25.48 -37.52
CA PRO A 79 -21.63 26.26 -36.47
C PRO A 79 -22.64 27.20 -35.80
N VAL A 80 -22.48 27.41 -34.49
CA VAL A 80 -23.20 28.45 -33.73
C VAL A 80 -22.44 29.76 -33.85
N LEU A 81 -23.05 30.77 -34.48
CA LEU A 81 -22.46 32.07 -34.83
C LEU A 81 -23.17 33.23 -34.10
N GLU A 82 -24.46 33.13 -33.83
CA GLU A 82 -25.23 34.13 -33.08
C GLU A 82 -25.22 33.87 -31.55
N PRO A 83 -25.15 34.94 -30.72
CA PRO A 83 -24.93 34.80 -29.28
C PRO A 83 -26.21 34.57 -28.47
N GLY A 84 -26.08 33.87 -27.34
CA GLY A 84 -27.20 33.66 -26.42
C GLY A 84 -28.11 32.48 -26.78
N LEU A 85 -27.55 31.43 -27.39
CA LEU A 85 -28.22 30.16 -27.66
C LEU A 85 -28.17 29.22 -26.43
N GLU A 86 -29.32 28.77 -25.95
CA GLU A 86 -29.44 27.70 -24.95
C GLU A 86 -29.85 26.37 -25.61
N ILE A 87 -29.21 25.27 -25.24
CA ILE A 87 -29.49 23.92 -25.74
C ILE A 87 -29.73 22.99 -24.55
N ALA A 88 -31.01 22.68 -24.29
CA ALA A 88 -31.44 21.98 -23.08
C ALA A 88 -31.87 20.53 -23.37
N GLY A 89 -30.90 19.61 -23.48
CA GLY A 89 -31.15 18.17 -23.64
C GLY A 89 -31.95 17.54 -22.50
N ASN A 90 -31.81 18.09 -21.29
CA ASN A 90 -32.57 17.71 -20.10
C ASN A 90 -34.07 18.11 -20.15
N SER A 91 -34.53 18.78 -21.21
CA SER A 91 -35.97 19.03 -21.45
C SER A 91 -36.72 17.81 -22.02
N GLN A 92 -36.02 16.83 -22.60
CA GLN A 92 -36.63 15.58 -23.05
C GLN A 92 -37.19 14.81 -21.84
N PRO A 93 -38.49 14.41 -21.83
CA PRO A 93 -39.08 13.73 -20.69
C PRO A 93 -38.39 12.39 -20.33
N GLY A 94 -37.73 12.37 -19.17
CA GLY A 94 -37.00 11.21 -18.65
C GLY A 94 -36.90 11.19 -17.13
N GLY A 95 -36.15 10.24 -16.59
CA GLY A 95 -35.88 10.17 -15.14
C GLY A 95 -34.75 11.13 -14.74
N PRO A 96 -34.73 11.64 -13.50
CA PRO A 96 -33.59 12.43 -13.01
C PRO A 96 -32.28 11.62 -13.10
N GLY A 97 -31.33 12.11 -13.90
CA GLY A 97 -30.04 11.43 -14.13
C GLY A 97 -30.07 10.29 -15.16
N SER A 98 -31.19 10.01 -15.84
CA SER A 98 -31.16 9.19 -17.05
C SER A 98 -30.71 10.03 -18.24
N ILE A 99 -29.76 9.53 -19.03
CA ILE A 99 -29.50 10.03 -20.38
C ILE A 99 -30.75 9.82 -21.23
N VAL A 100 -31.31 10.89 -21.80
CA VAL A 100 -32.55 10.84 -22.59
C VAL A 100 -32.35 11.23 -24.06
N ILE A 101 -31.33 12.04 -24.35
CA ILE A 101 -30.86 12.36 -25.71
C ILE A 101 -29.40 11.91 -25.81
N ASP A 102 -29.10 11.05 -26.77
CA ASP A 102 -27.76 10.52 -27.01
C ASP A 102 -27.38 10.64 -28.49
N PHE A 103 -26.24 11.25 -28.79
CA PHE A 103 -25.73 11.33 -30.15
C PHE A 103 -24.83 10.14 -30.47
N ASN A 104 -24.99 9.58 -31.66
CA ASN A 104 -24.14 8.51 -32.20
C ASN A 104 -23.73 8.86 -33.63
N PHE A 105 -22.45 9.20 -33.83
CA PHE A 105 -21.90 9.55 -35.13
C PHE A 105 -20.50 8.97 -35.34
N ARG A 106 -20.27 8.38 -36.51
CA ARG A 106 -19.20 7.40 -36.75
C ARG A 106 -18.08 7.85 -37.70
N ASP A 107 -18.17 9.03 -38.30
CA ASP A 107 -17.23 9.49 -39.33
C ASP A 107 -16.98 11.01 -39.26
N LEU A 108 -16.33 11.47 -38.17
CA LEU A 108 -15.75 12.82 -38.13
C LEU A 108 -14.44 12.83 -38.96
N LEU A 109 -14.30 13.83 -39.82
CA LEU A 109 -13.18 13.97 -40.76
C LEU A 109 -12.50 15.34 -40.62
N GLY A 110 -11.86 15.57 -39.48
CA GLY A 110 -11.08 16.78 -39.20
C GLY A 110 -11.89 18.03 -38.86
N ILE A 111 -13.14 17.85 -38.45
CA ILE A 111 -14.08 18.93 -38.12
C ILE A 111 -14.77 18.64 -36.79
N PRO A 112 -15.10 19.68 -35.98
CA PRO A 112 -15.85 19.48 -34.75
C PRO A 112 -17.28 18.99 -35.04
N PHE A 113 -17.83 18.16 -34.15
CA PHE A 113 -19.23 17.72 -34.23
C PHE A 113 -20.21 18.89 -34.10
N LEU A 114 -19.89 19.87 -33.23
CA LEU A 114 -20.52 21.19 -33.17
C LEU A 114 -19.45 22.26 -32.91
N ALA A 115 -19.28 23.17 -33.87
CA ALA A 115 -18.44 24.36 -33.74
C ALA A 115 -19.22 25.48 -33.07
N ILE A 116 -18.63 26.16 -32.09
CA ILE A 116 -19.24 27.28 -31.38
C ILE A 116 -18.29 28.47 -31.45
N ARG A 117 -18.74 29.53 -32.14
CA ARG A 117 -18.00 30.78 -32.38
C ARG A 117 -18.68 32.02 -31.76
N ALA A 118 -19.89 31.85 -31.25
CA ALA A 118 -20.66 32.86 -30.56
C ALA A 118 -20.43 32.88 -29.05
N GLY A 119 -20.75 33.99 -28.40
CA GLY A 119 -20.76 34.11 -26.94
C GLY A 119 -22.08 33.70 -26.28
N GLN A 120 -22.06 33.51 -24.96
CA GLN A 120 -23.22 33.21 -24.12
C GLN A 120 -23.98 31.92 -24.51
N VAL A 121 -23.28 30.94 -25.08
CA VAL A 121 -23.87 29.65 -25.50
C VAL A 121 -23.86 28.66 -24.35
N HIS A 122 -25.02 28.13 -23.98
CA HIS A 122 -25.20 27.25 -22.83
C HIS A 122 -25.78 25.89 -23.26
N ILE A 123 -25.07 24.80 -22.96
CA ILE A 123 -25.46 23.44 -23.33
C ILE A 123 -25.65 22.61 -22.06
N THR A 124 -26.80 21.95 -21.92
CA THR A 124 -27.10 21.06 -20.78
C THR A 124 -27.66 19.70 -21.20
N GLY A 125 -27.27 18.64 -20.49
CA GLY A 125 -27.97 17.35 -20.51
C GLY A 125 -27.90 16.57 -21.83
N LEU A 126 -26.83 16.71 -22.62
CA LEU A 126 -26.61 15.94 -23.85
C LEU A 126 -25.63 14.78 -23.60
N SER A 127 -25.92 13.61 -24.18
CA SER A 127 -25.00 12.47 -24.19
C SER A 127 -24.39 12.22 -25.57
N PHE A 128 -23.21 11.59 -25.57
CA PHE A 128 -22.43 11.24 -26.74
C PHE A 128 -21.84 9.82 -26.57
N THR A 129 -22.24 8.85 -27.39
CA THR A 129 -21.74 7.46 -27.39
C THR A 129 -21.35 6.96 -28.80
N ASP A 130 -20.65 5.82 -28.89
CA ASP A 130 -20.28 5.12 -30.14
C ASP A 130 -19.42 5.94 -31.13
N PHE A 131 -18.90 7.10 -30.69
CA PHE A 131 -18.09 8.01 -31.49
C PHE A 131 -16.80 7.37 -32.02
N ARG A 132 -16.41 7.82 -33.21
CA ARG A 132 -15.18 7.44 -33.91
C ARG A 132 -14.49 8.69 -34.46
N PHE A 133 -13.17 8.61 -34.52
CA PHE A 133 -12.28 9.69 -34.94
C PHE A 133 -11.23 9.09 -35.88
N GLU A 134 -11.08 9.63 -37.08
CA GLU A 134 -10.29 9.05 -38.18
C GLU A 134 -9.12 9.96 -38.58
N ASN A 135 -7.94 9.69 -38.01
CA ASN A 135 -6.63 10.17 -38.49
C ASN A 135 -6.40 11.70 -38.53
N VAL A 136 -7.31 12.51 -37.98
CA VAL A 136 -7.22 13.99 -37.93
C VAL A 136 -7.59 14.50 -36.51
N PRO A 137 -7.19 15.71 -36.07
CA PRO A 137 -7.52 16.25 -34.72
C PRO A 137 -9.00 16.59 -34.45
N ASP A 138 -9.87 15.58 -34.48
CA ASP A 138 -11.31 15.68 -34.26
C ASP A 138 -11.70 16.14 -32.85
N CYS A 139 -12.90 16.72 -32.72
CA CYS A 139 -13.50 16.95 -31.41
C CYS A 139 -15.03 17.01 -31.43
N ILE A 140 -15.68 16.86 -30.26
CA ILE A 140 -17.15 16.96 -30.17
C ILE A 140 -17.57 18.44 -30.10
N PHE A 141 -17.14 19.15 -29.06
CA PHE A 141 -17.36 20.60 -28.95
C PHE A 141 -16.06 21.37 -29.16
N GLU A 142 -16.08 22.35 -30.08
CA GLU A 142 -15.02 23.34 -30.22
C GLU A 142 -15.56 24.75 -29.97
N PHE A 143 -15.26 25.29 -28.80
CA PHE A 143 -15.51 26.70 -28.46
C PHE A 143 -14.30 27.52 -28.88
N ASP A 144 -14.41 28.31 -29.94
CA ASP A 144 -13.33 29.16 -30.45
C ASP A 144 -13.75 30.61 -30.48
N SER A 145 -13.00 31.43 -29.73
CA SER A 145 -13.23 32.87 -29.53
C SER A 145 -14.62 33.20 -28.96
N ALA A 146 -15.20 32.23 -28.23
CA ALA A 146 -16.58 32.16 -27.76
C ALA A 146 -16.70 32.44 -26.23
N PRO A 147 -16.99 33.69 -25.80
CA PRO A 147 -16.98 34.07 -24.39
C PRO A 147 -18.28 33.70 -23.63
N ASP A 148 -18.22 33.57 -22.31
CA ASP A 148 -19.36 33.32 -21.40
C ASP A 148 -20.11 31.99 -21.65
N CYS A 149 -19.54 31.06 -22.41
CA CYS A 149 -20.20 29.79 -22.76
C CYS A 149 -20.10 28.73 -21.63
N SER A 150 -21.00 27.75 -21.59
CA SER A 150 -20.88 26.63 -20.64
C SER A 150 -21.49 25.31 -21.09
N VAL A 151 -20.86 24.20 -20.71
CA VAL A 151 -21.39 22.82 -20.85
C VAL A 151 -21.66 22.25 -19.45
N ARG A 152 -22.85 21.71 -19.21
CA ARG A 152 -23.23 21.14 -17.89
C ARG A 152 -24.08 19.87 -18.00
N GLU A 153 -24.03 19.00 -17.01
CA GLU A 153 -24.88 17.79 -16.92
C GLU A 153 -24.78 16.85 -18.16
N SER A 154 -23.74 17.01 -18.98
CA SER A 154 -23.54 16.28 -20.24
C SER A 154 -22.65 15.05 -20.04
N ALA A 155 -22.77 14.07 -20.92
CA ALA A 155 -22.04 12.80 -20.83
C ALA A 155 -21.30 12.48 -22.13
N PHE A 156 -20.03 12.06 -22.03
CA PHE A 156 -19.18 11.77 -23.18
C PHE A 156 -18.49 10.41 -22.98
N PHE A 157 -18.86 9.43 -23.79
CA PHE A 157 -18.37 8.06 -23.68
C PHE A 157 -17.81 7.54 -25.01
N ALA A 158 -16.60 7.00 -24.98
CA ALA A 158 -16.03 6.26 -26.10
C ALA A 158 -15.90 4.76 -25.77
N ASP A 159 -16.53 3.92 -26.59
CA ASP A 159 -16.54 2.46 -26.45
C ASP A 159 -15.99 1.73 -27.69
N ASN A 160 -15.73 2.46 -28.78
CA ASN A 160 -15.21 1.91 -30.03
C ASN A 160 -13.70 1.61 -30.01
N ASN A 161 -13.29 0.69 -30.89
CA ASN A 161 -12.00 0.03 -30.84
C ASN A 161 -11.14 0.32 -32.10
N ILE A 162 -10.59 1.53 -32.22
CA ILE A 162 -9.95 2.04 -33.46
C ILE A 162 -8.58 2.70 -33.21
N ASN A 163 -7.66 2.40 -34.15
CA ASN A 163 -6.33 2.94 -34.49
C ASN A 163 -5.68 4.00 -33.54
N PRO A 164 -4.40 3.84 -33.13
CA PRO A 164 -3.78 4.66 -32.07
C PRO A 164 -3.01 5.89 -32.60
N VAL A 165 -3.54 6.67 -33.56
CA VAL A 165 -2.73 7.65 -34.34
C VAL A 165 -3.43 8.99 -34.66
N ALA A 166 -4.42 9.46 -33.88
CA ALA A 166 -5.25 10.63 -34.23
C ALA A 166 -5.69 11.42 -32.99
N GLU A 167 -5.62 12.76 -32.99
CA GLU A 167 -5.83 13.58 -31.78
C GLU A 167 -7.32 13.68 -31.35
N LYS A 168 -7.73 12.94 -30.31
CA LYS A 168 -9.12 12.87 -29.79
C LYS A 168 -9.36 13.83 -28.63
N VAL A 169 -10.26 14.81 -28.80
CA VAL A 169 -10.67 15.74 -27.72
C VAL A 169 -12.20 15.81 -27.63
N PHE A 170 -12.82 15.66 -26.46
CA PHE A 170 -14.28 15.83 -26.38
C PHE A 170 -14.68 17.31 -26.30
N VAL A 171 -13.98 18.11 -25.48
CA VAL A 171 -14.20 19.56 -25.39
C VAL A 171 -12.89 20.31 -25.64
N ARG A 172 -12.79 21.02 -26.77
CA ARG A 172 -11.67 21.89 -27.12
C ARG A 172 -12.08 23.35 -26.93
N LEU A 173 -11.28 24.09 -26.16
CA LEU A 173 -11.46 25.54 -25.95
C LEU A 173 -10.31 26.28 -26.63
N ARG A 174 -10.62 27.30 -27.43
CA ARG A 174 -9.67 28.15 -28.17
C ARG A 174 -9.98 29.61 -27.89
N ASN A 175 -9.29 30.25 -26.94
CA ASN A 175 -9.59 31.63 -26.52
C ASN A 175 -11.06 31.91 -26.08
N ALA A 176 -11.81 30.88 -25.67
CA ALA A 176 -13.16 31.01 -25.08
C ALA A 176 -13.11 31.49 -23.61
N ASP A 177 -13.18 32.81 -23.39
CA ASP A 177 -13.14 33.42 -22.03
C ASP A 177 -14.42 33.16 -21.20
N ARG A 178 -14.29 33.16 -19.88
CA ARG A 178 -15.35 32.90 -18.88
C ARG A 178 -16.10 31.59 -19.11
N PHE A 179 -15.44 30.62 -19.73
CA PHE A 179 -16.02 29.31 -20.01
C PHE A 179 -16.22 28.47 -18.74
N ARG A 180 -17.30 27.69 -18.67
CA ARG A 180 -17.52 26.74 -17.58
C ARG A 180 -17.92 25.33 -18.05
N LEU A 181 -17.18 24.33 -17.64
CA LEU A 181 -17.53 22.91 -17.75
C LEU A 181 -17.87 22.37 -16.36
N ALA A 182 -19.15 22.09 -16.11
CA ALA A 182 -19.62 21.67 -14.80
C ALA A 182 -20.32 20.31 -14.81
N THR A 183 -20.28 19.55 -13.73
CA THR A 183 -21.19 18.41 -13.45
C THR A 183 -21.33 17.37 -14.59
N SER A 184 -20.32 17.27 -15.46
CA SER A 184 -20.35 16.45 -16.67
C SER A 184 -19.54 15.16 -16.48
N HIS A 185 -19.94 14.11 -17.20
CA HIS A 185 -19.31 12.79 -17.12
C HIS A 185 -18.50 12.50 -18.38
N PHE A 186 -17.29 11.99 -18.20
CA PHE A 186 -16.37 11.63 -19.26
C PHE A 186 -15.85 10.21 -18.99
N GLY A 187 -15.96 9.29 -19.94
CA GLY A 187 -15.56 7.90 -19.69
C GLY A 187 -15.30 7.05 -20.93
N THR A 188 -14.88 5.81 -20.68
CA THR A 188 -14.63 4.81 -21.73
C THR A 188 -15.07 3.42 -21.28
N ASP A 189 -15.74 2.67 -22.15
CA ASP A 189 -16.04 1.27 -21.88
C ASP A 189 -14.78 0.41 -21.99
N LEU A 190 -14.16 0.12 -20.85
CA LEU A 190 -12.95 -0.70 -20.72
C LEU A 190 -13.14 -2.16 -21.21
N SER A 191 -14.38 -2.62 -21.38
CA SER A 191 -14.66 -3.95 -21.91
C SER A 191 -14.65 -4.01 -23.44
N LYS A 192 -14.76 -2.85 -24.12
CA LYS A 192 -14.80 -2.73 -25.58
C LYS A 192 -13.61 -1.96 -26.18
N SER A 193 -13.01 -1.02 -25.45
CA SER A 193 -11.96 -0.13 -25.95
C SER A 193 -10.54 -0.59 -25.63
N SER A 194 -9.71 -0.82 -26.65
CA SER A 194 -8.28 -1.18 -26.49
C SER A 194 -7.30 0.00 -26.59
N ILE A 195 -7.76 1.26 -26.63
CA ILE A 195 -6.92 2.47 -26.81
C ILE A 195 -5.72 2.50 -25.85
N VAL A 196 -4.49 2.72 -26.38
CA VAL A 196 -3.22 2.65 -25.63
C VAL A 196 -2.36 3.93 -25.71
N GLN A 197 -2.69 4.89 -26.57
CA GLN A 197 -1.94 6.14 -26.74
C GLN A 197 -2.84 7.38 -26.47
N THR A 198 -2.23 8.55 -26.38
CA THR A 198 -2.67 9.66 -25.50
C THR A 198 -3.29 10.86 -26.19
N GLU A 199 -4.51 11.23 -25.77
CA GLU A 199 -5.02 12.60 -25.87
C GLU A 199 -5.85 13.01 -24.65
N GLY A 200 -6.10 14.32 -24.54
CA GLY A 200 -6.88 14.93 -23.47
C GLY A 200 -8.38 15.00 -23.77
N VAL A 201 -9.17 14.47 -22.84
CA VAL A 201 -10.64 14.55 -22.78
C VAL A 201 -11.13 16.00 -22.95
N VAL A 202 -10.44 16.93 -22.28
CA VAL A 202 -10.65 18.38 -22.39
C VAL A 202 -9.32 19.04 -22.70
N LYS A 203 -9.29 19.90 -23.72
CA LYS A 203 -8.08 20.63 -24.15
C LYS A 203 -8.36 22.14 -24.10
N VAL A 204 -7.58 22.86 -23.29
CA VAL A 204 -7.67 24.33 -23.17
C VAL A 204 -6.50 24.95 -23.91
N GLU A 205 -6.76 25.63 -25.02
CA GLU A 205 -5.78 26.34 -25.85
C GLU A 205 -6.08 27.85 -25.76
N ALA A 206 -5.15 28.65 -25.24
CA ALA A 206 -5.37 30.07 -24.99
C ALA A 206 -4.12 30.90 -25.23
N THR A 207 -4.32 32.13 -25.73
CA THR A 207 -3.30 33.17 -25.71
C THR A 207 -3.05 33.66 -24.27
N GLN A 208 -1.83 34.13 -23.97
CA GLN A 208 -1.46 34.50 -22.61
C GLN A 208 -2.37 35.59 -22.02
N GLY A 209 -2.91 35.33 -20.83
CA GLY A 209 -3.69 36.28 -20.03
C GLY A 209 -5.08 36.65 -20.56
N SER A 210 -5.52 36.13 -21.71
CA SER A 210 -6.76 36.55 -22.38
C SER A 210 -8.03 35.77 -21.97
N LEU A 211 -7.87 34.67 -21.25
CA LEU A 211 -8.92 33.68 -21.01
C LEU A 211 -9.05 33.31 -19.52
N SER A 212 -10.28 33.07 -19.10
CA SER A 212 -10.64 32.37 -17.86
C SER A 212 -11.52 31.14 -18.14
N ALA A 213 -11.21 30.00 -17.52
CA ALA A 213 -12.01 28.78 -17.62
C ALA A 213 -12.17 28.09 -16.26
N THR A 214 -13.37 27.58 -15.98
CA THR A 214 -13.68 26.79 -14.78
C THR A 214 -14.09 25.37 -15.18
N ILE A 215 -13.48 24.37 -14.57
CA ILE A 215 -13.81 22.95 -14.76
C ILE A 215 -14.17 22.39 -13.39
N ASP A 216 -15.46 22.25 -13.07
CA ASP A 216 -15.92 21.94 -11.71
C ASP A 216 -16.91 20.77 -11.55
N SER A 217 -16.70 19.94 -10.53
CA SER A 217 -17.57 18.81 -10.18
C SER A 217 -17.79 17.76 -11.28
N ASN A 218 -16.86 17.60 -12.22
CA ASN A 218 -16.94 16.61 -13.32
C ASN A 218 -16.34 15.25 -12.91
N ILE A 219 -16.70 14.18 -13.63
CA ILE A 219 -16.15 12.83 -13.45
C ILE A 219 -15.38 12.42 -14.70
N PHE A 220 -14.10 12.06 -14.54
CA PHE A 220 -13.19 11.59 -15.59
C PHE A 220 -12.82 10.11 -15.35
N ALA A 221 -13.73 9.21 -15.74
CA ALA A 221 -13.67 7.76 -15.55
C ALA A 221 -13.31 7.02 -16.86
N ALA A 222 -12.13 7.32 -17.41
CA ALA A 222 -11.62 6.76 -18.65
C ALA A 222 -10.28 6.03 -18.45
N ARG A 223 -9.86 5.20 -19.41
CA ARG A 223 -8.50 4.60 -19.42
C ARG A 223 -7.38 5.65 -19.52
N VAL A 224 -7.68 6.79 -20.15
CA VAL A 224 -6.77 7.92 -20.39
C VAL A 224 -7.50 9.22 -19.99
N PRO A 225 -7.75 9.46 -18.69
CA PRO A 225 -8.61 10.54 -18.23
C PRO A 225 -7.82 11.84 -18.05
N GLN A 226 -7.39 12.47 -19.16
CA GLN A 226 -6.53 13.67 -19.10
C GLN A 226 -7.28 14.98 -19.37
N VAL A 227 -6.93 16.04 -18.65
CA VAL A 227 -7.18 17.44 -19.05
C VAL A 227 -5.84 18.08 -19.43
N HIS A 228 -5.77 18.73 -20.60
CA HIS A 228 -4.56 19.39 -21.11
C HIS A 228 -4.72 20.93 -21.10
N LEU A 229 -3.75 21.65 -20.55
CA LEU A 229 -3.78 23.12 -20.41
C LEU A 229 -2.61 23.80 -21.14
N TYR A 230 -2.92 24.64 -22.13
CA TYR A 230 -2.00 25.39 -22.99
C TYR A 230 -2.38 26.89 -22.99
N GLY A 231 -2.11 27.61 -21.89
CA GLY A 231 -2.40 29.04 -21.74
C GLY A 231 -3.58 29.38 -20.81
N GLY A 232 -3.73 30.65 -20.48
CA GLY A 232 -4.90 31.21 -19.80
C GLY A 232 -4.97 30.98 -18.29
N ASN A 233 -6.08 31.41 -17.69
CA ASN A 233 -6.38 31.25 -16.27
C ASN A 233 -7.39 30.10 -16.09
N VAL A 234 -7.01 29.01 -15.41
CA VAL A 234 -7.85 27.81 -15.28
C VAL A 234 -8.03 27.41 -13.81
N ASP A 235 -9.27 27.14 -13.41
CA ASP A 235 -9.63 26.67 -12.07
C ASP A 235 -10.33 25.29 -12.17
N LEU A 236 -9.67 24.23 -11.71
CA LEU A 236 -10.18 22.86 -11.69
C LEU A 236 -10.61 22.51 -10.27
N ASN A 237 -11.91 22.48 -10.00
CA ASN A 237 -12.46 22.41 -8.65
C ASN A 237 -13.41 21.22 -8.41
N GLY A 238 -13.05 20.30 -7.53
CA GLY A 238 -13.95 19.24 -7.04
C GLY A 238 -14.24 18.09 -8.03
N ASN A 239 -13.41 17.91 -9.06
CA ASN A 239 -13.56 16.84 -10.04
C ASN A 239 -13.01 15.49 -9.54
N ILE A 240 -13.43 14.39 -10.16
CA ILE A 240 -12.95 13.03 -9.89
C ILE A 240 -12.19 12.50 -11.10
N PHE A 241 -11.01 11.92 -10.89
CA PHE A 241 -10.11 11.39 -11.93
C PHE A 241 -9.67 9.96 -11.62
N GLY A 242 -10.00 9.01 -12.50
CA GLY A 242 -9.56 7.61 -12.43
C GLY A 242 -10.64 6.61 -12.83
N ALA A 243 -10.25 5.44 -13.31
CA ALA A 243 -11.17 4.39 -13.75
C ALA A 243 -11.66 3.46 -12.62
N LEU A 244 -12.97 3.22 -12.56
CA LEU A 244 -13.63 2.20 -11.75
C LEU A 244 -14.36 1.21 -12.66
N ASP A 245 -13.77 0.04 -12.93
CA ASP A 245 -14.51 -1.11 -13.47
C ASP A 245 -15.11 -1.88 -12.29
N THR A 246 -16.45 -1.96 -12.23
CA THR A 246 -17.20 -2.69 -11.21
C THR A 246 -17.42 -4.17 -11.55
N ASN A 247 -17.09 -4.61 -12.77
CA ASN A 247 -17.47 -5.91 -13.33
C ASN A 247 -16.29 -6.86 -13.63
N LYS A 248 -15.02 -6.43 -13.54
CA LYS A 248 -13.85 -7.31 -13.79
C LYS A 248 -12.74 -7.16 -12.77
N SER A 249 -12.21 -8.29 -12.32
CA SER A 249 -11.14 -8.42 -11.33
C SER A 249 -9.74 -8.17 -11.92
N VAL A 250 -9.55 -7.01 -12.54
CA VAL A 250 -8.28 -6.60 -13.18
C VAL A 250 -7.79 -5.31 -12.51
N ASN A 251 -6.48 -5.23 -12.22
CA ASN A 251 -5.87 -4.03 -11.68
C ASN A 251 -5.80 -2.92 -12.73
N PHE A 252 -6.91 -2.20 -12.92
CA PHE A 252 -6.97 -1.01 -13.75
C PHE A 252 -6.27 0.17 -13.07
N LEU A 253 -4.95 0.20 -13.21
CA LEU A 253 -4.14 1.37 -12.93
C LEU A 253 -4.05 2.20 -14.22
N ASN A 254 -4.42 3.48 -14.17
CA ASN A 254 -4.52 4.37 -15.33
C ASN A 254 -3.10 4.63 -15.89
N PRO A 255 -2.77 4.23 -17.14
CA PRO A 255 -1.40 4.27 -17.67
C PRO A 255 -0.75 5.66 -17.83
N THR A 256 -1.54 6.73 -17.79
CA THR A 256 -1.16 8.06 -18.29
C THR A 256 -1.37 9.15 -17.23
N VAL A 257 -1.26 10.44 -17.62
CA VAL A 257 -1.38 11.59 -16.71
C VAL A 257 -2.84 12.05 -16.55
N GLY A 258 -3.26 12.47 -15.35
CA GLY A 258 -4.61 12.98 -15.08
C GLY A 258 -4.84 14.46 -15.44
N ILE A 259 -3.92 15.35 -15.08
CA ILE A 259 -3.89 16.75 -15.56
C ILE A 259 -2.49 17.05 -16.09
N LEU A 260 -2.40 17.56 -17.33
CA LEU A 260 -1.15 17.93 -17.99
C LEU A 260 -1.14 19.44 -18.30
N VAL A 261 -0.12 20.16 -17.83
CA VAL A 261 -0.05 21.62 -17.94
C VAL A 261 1.24 22.06 -18.64
N LEU A 262 1.10 22.64 -19.83
CA LEU A 262 2.18 22.86 -20.80
C LEU A 262 2.44 24.36 -21.13
N GLY A 263 1.77 25.30 -20.46
CA GLY A 263 2.05 26.74 -20.64
C GLY A 263 0.98 27.72 -20.14
N ALA A 264 0.20 27.37 -19.11
CA ALA A 264 -0.88 28.21 -18.59
C ALA A 264 -0.39 29.43 -17.78
N ASP A 265 -1.25 30.40 -17.47
CA ASP A 265 -0.86 31.65 -16.79
C ASP A 265 -1.18 31.63 -15.30
N ARG A 266 -2.41 31.24 -14.94
CA ARG A 266 -2.80 30.92 -13.57
C ARG A 266 -3.47 29.57 -13.57
N VAL A 267 -2.98 28.64 -12.76
CA VAL A 267 -3.62 27.33 -12.61
C VAL A 267 -3.94 27.10 -11.14
N ALA A 268 -5.21 26.79 -10.88
CA ALA A 268 -5.67 26.33 -9.59
C ALA A 268 -6.28 24.93 -9.73
N ILE A 269 -5.82 23.98 -8.93
CA ILE A 269 -6.32 22.60 -8.89
C ILE A 269 -6.75 22.37 -7.44
N ARG A 270 -8.06 22.44 -7.16
CA ARG A 270 -8.60 22.39 -5.80
C ARG A 270 -9.64 21.30 -5.57
N ASN A 271 -9.62 20.69 -4.39
CA ASN A 271 -10.65 19.76 -3.90
C ASN A 271 -10.90 18.50 -4.79
N ASN A 272 -10.05 18.23 -5.79
CA ASN A 272 -10.24 17.10 -6.71
C ASN A 272 -9.83 15.77 -6.06
N PHE A 273 -10.32 14.65 -6.59
CA PHE A 273 -9.95 13.30 -6.16
C PHE A 273 -9.30 12.53 -7.31
N PHE A 274 -8.05 12.08 -7.12
CA PHE A 274 -7.26 11.33 -8.09
C PHE A 274 -6.94 9.94 -7.55
N PHE A 275 -7.21 8.88 -8.33
CA PHE A 275 -6.90 7.53 -7.90
C PHE A 275 -6.39 6.59 -9.00
N GLY A 276 -5.43 5.73 -8.66
CA GLY A 276 -4.99 4.61 -9.48
C GLY A 276 -4.00 4.93 -10.60
N PHE A 277 -3.30 6.07 -10.61
CA PHE A 277 -2.42 6.46 -11.73
C PHE A 277 -1.06 5.73 -11.74
N LEU A 278 -0.66 5.13 -12.88
CA LEU A 278 0.64 4.46 -13.08
C LEU A 278 1.83 5.42 -13.29
N THR A 279 1.58 6.67 -13.66
CA THR A 279 2.62 7.67 -13.92
C THR A 279 2.46 8.87 -12.99
N THR A 280 1.62 9.85 -13.35
CA THR A 280 1.47 11.09 -12.57
C THR A 280 0.00 11.53 -12.53
N ALA A 281 -0.58 11.77 -11.35
CA ALA A 281 -1.94 12.32 -11.29
C ALA A 281 -2.01 13.77 -11.83
N ILE A 282 -1.04 14.63 -11.48
CA ILE A 282 -0.88 15.99 -12.00
C ILE A 282 0.56 16.18 -12.50
N ASP A 283 0.77 16.34 -13.81
CA ASP A 283 2.06 16.70 -14.40
C ASP A 283 2.04 18.15 -14.89
N VAL A 284 2.90 18.99 -14.30
CA VAL A 284 2.99 20.42 -14.61
C VAL A 284 4.40 20.65 -15.17
N GLN A 285 4.47 21.14 -16.42
CA GLN A 285 5.72 21.35 -17.17
C GLN A 285 5.95 22.82 -17.59
N ALA A 286 4.91 23.66 -17.64
CA ALA A 286 5.06 25.12 -17.63
C ALA A 286 3.81 25.86 -17.12
N VAL A 287 4.00 26.84 -16.23
CA VAL A 287 3.04 27.91 -15.91
C VAL A 287 3.79 29.24 -15.79
N ASN A 288 3.26 30.29 -16.40
CA ASN A 288 3.89 31.61 -16.50
C ASN A 288 3.70 32.44 -15.20
N GLY A 289 2.55 32.31 -14.54
CA GLY A 289 2.20 32.98 -13.28
C GLY A 289 1.97 31.98 -12.12
N SER A 290 0.95 32.20 -11.31
CA SER A 290 0.76 31.45 -10.05
C SER A 290 0.17 30.05 -10.25
N LEU A 291 0.76 29.05 -9.58
CA LEU A 291 0.24 27.69 -9.48
C LEU A 291 -0.25 27.39 -8.06
N GLU A 292 -1.49 26.90 -7.92
CA GLU A 292 -2.05 26.42 -6.65
C GLU A 292 -2.59 24.99 -6.81
N ILE A 293 -2.13 24.08 -5.96
CA ILE A 293 -2.62 22.70 -5.86
C ILE A 293 -3.05 22.48 -4.41
N SER A 294 -4.34 22.60 -4.11
CA SER A 294 -4.80 22.60 -2.71
C SER A 294 -6.04 21.75 -2.38
N ASN A 295 -6.05 21.14 -1.19
CA ASN A 295 -7.16 20.32 -0.68
C ASN A 295 -7.51 19.09 -1.54
N ASN A 296 -6.67 18.71 -2.51
CA ASN A 296 -6.91 17.53 -3.34
C ASN A 296 -6.67 16.24 -2.55
N ARG A 297 -7.26 15.15 -3.02
CA ARG A 297 -7.14 13.81 -2.45
C ARG A 297 -6.50 12.89 -3.47
N PHE A 298 -5.50 12.14 -3.05
CA PHE A 298 -4.71 11.24 -3.88
C PHE A 298 -4.72 9.83 -3.26
N TYR A 299 -4.90 8.79 -4.10
CA TYR A 299 -4.95 7.40 -3.64
C TYR A 299 -4.34 6.43 -4.65
N ASN A 300 -3.34 5.63 -4.25
CA ASN A 300 -2.77 4.58 -5.11
C ASN A 300 -2.21 5.10 -6.45
N ASN A 301 -1.42 6.18 -6.41
CA ASN A 301 -0.77 6.79 -7.59
C ASN A 301 0.75 6.66 -7.52
N ALA A 302 1.42 6.37 -8.63
CA ALA A 302 2.87 6.27 -8.71
C ALA A 302 3.59 7.61 -8.47
N ILE A 303 2.99 8.73 -8.87
CA ILE A 303 3.35 10.11 -8.50
C ILE A 303 2.03 10.90 -8.39
N ASP A 304 1.89 11.75 -7.37
CA ASP A 304 0.71 12.61 -7.21
C ASP A 304 0.87 13.92 -8.00
N VAL A 305 2.02 14.57 -7.86
CA VAL A 305 2.34 15.83 -8.53
C VAL A 305 3.77 15.78 -9.07
N ARG A 306 3.97 16.08 -10.34
CA ARG A 306 5.28 16.43 -10.90
C ARG A 306 5.29 17.92 -11.25
N LEU A 307 6.33 18.62 -10.84
CA LEU A 307 6.60 20.01 -11.20
C LEU A 307 7.95 20.08 -11.91
N ASP A 308 7.99 20.55 -13.16
CA ASP A 308 9.20 20.58 -13.99
C ASP A 308 9.48 21.99 -14.57
N GLY A 309 10.44 22.74 -14.01
CA GLY A 309 10.93 24.00 -14.63
C GLY A 309 10.12 25.30 -14.38
N PHE A 310 9.56 25.49 -13.18
CA PHE A 310 8.64 26.60 -12.86
C PHE A 310 9.33 27.81 -12.23
N THR A 311 9.37 28.96 -12.89
CA THR A 311 9.99 30.18 -12.31
C THR A 311 9.10 30.98 -11.35
N SER A 312 7.81 30.66 -11.25
CA SER A 312 6.79 31.46 -10.56
C SER A 312 6.27 30.84 -9.23
N PRO A 313 5.62 31.63 -8.35
CA PRO A 313 5.18 31.15 -7.04
C PRO A 313 4.19 29.98 -7.13
N THR A 314 4.51 28.91 -6.41
CA THR A 314 3.78 27.65 -6.39
C THR A 314 3.38 27.27 -4.97
N VAL A 315 2.09 26.99 -4.76
CA VAL A 315 1.53 26.55 -3.47
C VAL A 315 0.95 25.15 -3.60
N VAL A 316 1.51 24.18 -2.87
CA VAL A 316 0.99 22.81 -2.78
C VAL A 316 0.55 22.56 -1.34
N ALA A 317 -0.72 22.77 -1.02
CA ALA A 317 -1.15 22.89 0.37
C ALA A 317 -2.44 22.12 0.76
N ARG A 318 -2.49 21.59 1.99
CA ARG A 318 -3.66 20.86 2.55
C ARG A 318 -4.10 19.64 1.73
N ASN A 319 -3.24 19.08 0.88
CA ASN A 319 -3.57 17.88 0.11
C ASN A 319 -3.47 16.62 0.98
N PHE A 320 -4.29 15.61 0.68
CA PHE A 320 -4.35 14.34 1.40
C PHE A 320 -3.91 13.20 0.48
N GLY A 321 -2.93 12.41 0.90
CA GLY A 321 -2.38 11.32 0.09
C GLY A 321 -2.36 9.98 0.82
N ARG A 322 -2.72 8.89 0.13
CA ARG A 322 -2.56 7.53 0.67
C ARG A 322 -2.08 6.50 -0.37
N ASP A 323 -1.13 5.66 0.06
CA ASP A 323 -0.56 4.54 -0.71
C ASP A 323 0.05 4.99 -2.06
N GLY A 324 0.79 6.09 -2.08
CA GLY A 324 1.26 6.75 -3.31
C GLY A 324 2.70 7.28 -3.27
N GLY A 325 3.17 7.81 -4.40
CA GLY A 325 4.57 8.21 -4.60
C GLY A 325 4.90 9.70 -4.40
N GLY A 326 3.97 10.53 -3.89
CA GLY A 326 4.30 11.90 -3.49
C GLY A 326 4.55 12.88 -4.63
N PHE A 327 5.32 13.94 -4.33
CA PHE A 327 5.62 15.04 -5.25
C PHE A 327 7.05 14.92 -5.79
N VAL A 328 7.21 15.02 -7.11
CA VAL A 328 8.51 15.02 -7.80
C VAL A 328 8.82 16.43 -8.31
N LEU A 329 10.03 16.91 -8.02
CA LEU A 329 10.50 18.25 -8.35
C LEU A 329 11.66 18.17 -9.34
N ALA A 330 11.47 18.74 -10.52
CA ALA A 330 12.40 18.78 -11.63
C ALA A 330 12.64 20.23 -12.12
N GLY A 331 13.80 20.48 -12.72
CA GLY A 331 14.17 21.79 -13.26
C GLY A 331 14.37 22.90 -12.21
N ASN A 332 14.54 24.13 -12.70
CA ASN A 332 14.61 25.33 -11.87
C ASN A 332 13.24 25.66 -11.27
N LEU A 333 13.20 26.12 -10.01
CA LEU A 333 11.96 26.44 -9.29
C LEU A 333 11.96 27.89 -8.77
N GLY A 334 10.77 28.49 -8.68
CA GLY A 334 10.58 29.88 -8.26
C GLY A 334 10.56 30.03 -6.74
N GLU A 335 9.37 30.34 -6.23
CA GLU A 335 9.05 30.21 -4.80
C GLU A 335 8.14 29.00 -4.62
N LEU A 336 8.47 28.09 -3.69
CA LEU A 336 7.71 26.86 -3.45
C LEU A 336 7.24 26.79 -1.99
N PHE A 337 5.93 26.75 -1.79
CA PHE A 337 5.28 26.62 -0.50
C PHE A 337 4.56 25.27 -0.43
N VAL A 338 5.05 24.35 0.41
CA VAL A 338 4.41 23.04 0.63
C VAL A 338 3.96 22.97 2.08
N GLU A 339 2.67 23.21 2.32
CA GLU A 339 2.11 23.53 3.64
C GLU A 339 0.90 22.64 4.01
N ASP A 340 0.84 22.14 5.24
CA ASP A 340 -0.31 21.41 5.81
C ASP A 340 -0.78 20.12 5.07
N ASN A 341 0.05 19.54 4.19
CA ASN A 341 -0.32 18.30 3.49
C ASN A 341 -0.24 17.08 4.42
N SER A 342 -1.12 16.09 4.25
CA SER A 342 -1.19 14.90 5.10
C SER A 342 -1.10 13.63 4.26
N ILE A 343 0.07 12.97 4.28
CA ILE A 343 0.33 11.75 3.49
C ILE A 343 0.56 10.51 4.37
N SER A 344 0.19 9.34 3.84
CA SER A 344 0.27 8.06 4.54
C SER A 344 0.71 6.92 3.62
N ASN A 345 1.70 6.11 4.04
CA ASN A 345 2.26 4.99 3.27
C ASN A 345 2.90 5.43 1.94
N TYR A 346 3.85 6.36 2.03
CA TYR A 346 4.55 7.00 0.91
C TYR A 346 6.06 6.74 1.02
N THR A 347 6.77 6.69 -0.10
CA THR A 347 8.24 6.66 -0.13
C THR A 347 8.85 8.03 0.19
N TYR A 348 8.19 9.12 -0.22
CA TYR A 348 8.57 10.51 0.06
C TYR A 348 7.36 11.44 -0.10
N LEU A 349 7.36 12.62 0.55
CA LEU A 349 6.51 13.75 0.13
C LEU A 349 7.14 14.47 -1.05
N ILE A 350 8.47 14.64 -1.02
CA ILE A 350 9.20 15.43 -2.01
C ILE A 350 10.44 14.67 -2.46
N ASN A 351 10.60 14.53 -3.77
CA ASN A 351 11.83 14.04 -4.40
C ASN A 351 12.35 15.05 -5.42
N ALA A 352 13.45 15.72 -5.06
CA ALA A 352 14.25 16.58 -5.91
C ALA A 352 15.60 15.87 -6.18
N ALA A 353 15.61 14.86 -7.04
CA ALA A 353 16.80 14.04 -7.28
C ALA A 353 17.98 14.80 -7.93
N THR A 354 17.73 15.96 -8.57
CA THR A 354 18.76 16.85 -9.12
C THR A 354 18.87 18.16 -8.34
N PRO A 355 20.05 18.81 -8.30
CA PRO A 355 20.21 20.14 -7.69
C PRO A 355 19.38 21.22 -8.40
N GLN A 356 18.21 21.54 -7.83
CA GLN A 356 17.32 22.57 -8.36
C GLN A 356 17.71 23.96 -7.85
N ASN A 357 17.74 24.96 -8.72
CA ASN A 357 17.80 26.35 -8.31
C ASN A 357 16.41 26.79 -7.84
N TYR A 358 16.18 26.91 -6.52
CA TYR A 358 14.98 27.51 -5.93
C TYR A 358 15.33 28.82 -5.20
N ARG A 359 14.56 29.90 -5.45
CA ARG A 359 14.79 31.21 -4.82
C ARG A 359 14.39 31.22 -3.35
N THR A 360 13.28 30.58 -3.02
CA THR A 360 12.83 30.36 -1.64
C THR A 360 11.94 29.13 -1.62
N ALA A 361 12.10 28.28 -0.62
CA ALA A 361 11.25 27.13 -0.40
C ALA A 361 10.83 27.08 1.08
N ARG A 362 9.57 26.72 1.34
CA ARG A 362 9.02 26.63 2.70
C ARG A 362 8.22 25.35 2.88
N TYR A 363 8.48 24.69 4.00
CA TYR A 363 7.88 23.41 4.39
C TYR A 363 7.32 23.56 5.81
N MET A 364 6.00 23.54 5.96
CA MET A 364 5.33 23.82 7.24
C MET A 364 4.10 22.92 7.43
N GLY A 365 3.80 22.52 8.67
CA GLY A 365 2.54 21.82 9.03
C GLY A 365 2.30 20.41 8.44
N ASN A 366 3.12 19.96 7.48
CA ASN A 366 2.93 18.67 6.81
C ASN A 366 2.98 17.48 7.79
N ARG A 367 2.05 16.54 7.63
CA ARG A 367 1.88 15.33 8.44
C ARG A 367 2.25 14.08 7.65
N PHE A 368 2.98 13.18 8.30
CA PHE A 368 3.50 11.94 7.73
C PHE A 368 3.07 10.73 8.56
N THR A 369 2.64 9.65 7.90
CA THR A 369 2.22 8.40 8.57
C THR A 369 2.75 7.18 7.80
N CYS A 370 3.25 6.16 8.50
CA CYS A 370 3.66 4.86 7.91
C CYS A 370 4.56 4.96 6.65
N MET A 371 5.47 5.93 6.55
CA MET A 371 6.28 6.13 5.35
C MET A 371 7.46 5.17 5.26
N THR A 372 7.81 4.78 4.05
CA THR A 372 8.84 3.77 3.73
C THR A 372 10.20 4.36 3.37
N GLY A 373 10.28 5.68 3.14
CA GLY A 373 11.52 6.40 2.84
C GLY A 373 11.57 7.79 3.49
N LYS A 374 12.54 8.62 3.05
CA LYS A 374 12.74 9.96 3.63
C LYS A 374 11.58 10.89 3.25
N PRO A 375 10.97 11.64 4.20
CA PRO A 375 9.89 12.60 3.89
C PRO A 375 10.24 13.59 2.80
N VAL A 376 11.49 14.08 2.81
CA VAL A 376 12.03 15.01 1.84
C VAL A 376 13.38 14.47 1.37
N ILE A 377 13.49 14.26 0.07
CA ILE A 377 14.74 13.94 -0.63
C ILE A 377 15.11 15.21 -1.41
N MET A 378 16.11 15.91 -0.91
CA MET A 378 16.78 17.03 -1.58
C MET A 378 18.28 16.76 -1.59
N PRO A 379 19.03 17.28 -2.58
CA PRO A 379 20.47 17.23 -2.53
C PRO A 379 20.95 18.23 -1.47
N PRO A 380 22.00 17.92 -0.71
CA PRO A 380 22.52 18.85 0.28
C PRO A 380 23.01 20.12 -0.42
N ARG A 381 22.57 21.29 0.06
CA ARG A 381 23.31 22.54 -0.22
C ARG A 381 24.68 22.44 0.48
N PRO A 382 25.79 22.84 -0.15
CA PRO A 382 27.08 22.90 0.55
C PRO A 382 26.99 23.77 1.80
N VAL A 383 27.32 23.17 2.96
CA VAL A 383 27.35 23.84 4.27
C VAL A 383 28.77 24.31 4.60
N PRO A 384 28.95 25.33 5.47
CA PRO A 384 30.26 25.74 5.94
C PRO A 384 30.88 24.67 6.85
N VAL A 385 31.94 24.00 6.39
CA VAL A 385 32.66 22.96 7.15
C VAL A 385 33.96 23.52 7.71
N VAL A 386 34.20 23.36 9.02
CA VAL A 386 35.48 23.67 9.65
C VAL A 386 36.48 22.56 9.30
N THR A 387 37.56 22.88 8.59
CA THR A 387 38.59 21.91 8.17
C THR A 387 39.83 21.93 9.06
N SER A 388 40.09 23.03 9.77
CA SER A 388 41.17 23.10 10.77
C SER A 388 40.94 24.16 11.85
N VAL A 389 41.47 23.89 13.05
CA VAL A 389 41.51 24.81 14.19
C VAL A 389 42.94 24.85 14.70
N ASN A 390 43.64 25.95 14.40
CA ASN A 390 44.97 26.25 14.91
C ASN A 390 44.89 27.22 16.10
N ARG A 391 46.02 27.44 16.78
CA ARG A 391 46.12 28.36 17.93
C ARG A 391 45.55 29.76 17.64
N ASP A 392 45.85 30.29 16.46
CA ASP A 392 45.59 31.69 16.09
C ASP A 392 44.74 31.84 14.80
N ALA A 393 44.23 30.74 14.23
CA ALA A 393 43.39 30.75 13.03
C ALA A 393 42.45 29.53 12.95
N ILE A 394 41.25 29.73 12.42
CA ILE A 394 40.24 28.71 12.11
C ILE A 394 39.94 28.77 10.62
N ALA A 395 39.99 27.64 9.90
CA ALA A 395 39.76 27.60 8.46
C ALA A 395 38.75 26.52 8.05
N GLY A 396 38.19 26.67 6.86
CA GLY A 396 37.14 25.80 6.35
C GLY A 396 36.78 26.01 4.88
N THR A 397 35.74 25.31 4.44
CA THR A 397 35.14 25.42 3.10
C THR A 397 33.65 25.76 3.20
N GLY A 398 33.05 26.29 2.13
CA GLY A 398 31.66 26.73 2.02
C GLY A 398 31.31 27.14 0.57
N LEU A 399 30.25 27.91 0.34
CA LEU A 399 29.99 28.46 -1.01
C LEU A 399 30.91 29.67 -1.30
N PRO A 400 31.36 29.84 -2.56
CA PRO A 400 32.18 31.00 -2.93
C PRO A 400 31.52 32.36 -2.64
N SER A 401 32.33 33.34 -2.22
CA SER A 401 31.92 34.74 -1.96
C SER A 401 30.92 35.01 -0.83
N ASP A 402 30.39 33.99 -0.14
CA ASP A 402 29.45 34.20 0.97
C ASP A 402 30.14 34.52 2.31
N SER A 403 29.39 35.12 3.23
CA SER A 403 29.88 35.52 4.55
C SER A 403 29.77 34.37 5.55
N VAL A 404 30.85 34.08 6.28
CA VAL A 404 30.96 33.00 7.27
C VAL A 404 31.24 33.58 8.65
N VAL A 405 30.58 33.04 9.68
CA VAL A 405 30.71 33.45 11.09
C VAL A 405 31.00 32.23 11.95
N VAL A 406 31.95 32.35 12.87
CA VAL A 406 32.40 31.25 13.73
C VAL A 406 32.06 31.53 15.19
N TYR A 407 31.52 30.53 15.89
CA TYR A 407 31.14 30.62 17.31
C TYR A 407 31.85 29.57 18.18
N ALA A 408 32.06 29.91 19.45
CA ALA A 408 32.61 29.03 20.47
C ALA A 408 31.58 28.67 21.56
N ARG A 409 31.66 27.42 22.03
CA ARG A 409 30.79 26.80 23.06
C ARG A 409 29.31 26.78 22.70
N ASN A 410 28.99 26.07 21.63
CA ASN A 410 27.61 25.87 21.18
C ASN A 410 26.80 25.08 22.24
N SER A 411 25.86 25.73 22.91
CA SER A 411 25.06 25.12 23.98
C SER A 411 23.62 25.66 24.09
N LEU A 412 22.90 25.76 22.97
CA LEU A 412 21.43 25.72 22.96
C LEU A 412 20.84 25.38 21.58
N GLN A 413 19.57 24.98 21.57
CA GLN A 413 18.78 24.73 20.36
C GLN A 413 18.31 26.06 19.75
N CYS A 414 18.21 26.16 18.41
CA CYS A 414 17.58 27.32 17.74
C CYS A 414 16.24 26.91 17.08
N PRO A 415 15.08 27.34 17.60
CA PRO A 415 13.77 27.19 16.94
C PRO A 415 13.37 28.43 16.11
N SER A 416 14.10 29.55 16.23
CA SER A 416 13.80 30.84 15.60
C SER A 416 15.08 31.64 15.34
N ALA A 417 14.99 32.71 14.54
CA ALA A 417 16.11 33.34 13.84
C ALA A 417 17.19 34.08 14.68
N ASP A 418 17.08 34.11 16.01
CA ASP A 418 18.06 34.73 16.92
C ASP A 418 18.85 33.65 17.71
N CYS A 419 19.89 33.09 17.08
CA CYS A 419 20.75 32.07 17.71
C CYS A 419 21.73 32.64 18.76
N HIS A 420 21.23 32.99 19.94
CA HIS A 420 22.08 33.37 21.10
C HIS A 420 22.54 32.15 21.92
N GLY A 421 23.38 31.28 21.32
CA GLY A 421 23.80 29.99 21.90
C GLY A 421 25.31 29.79 22.14
N GLY A 422 26.15 30.79 21.85
CA GLY A 422 27.61 30.74 21.99
C GLY A 422 28.26 32.11 21.78
N ALA A 423 29.57 32.23 22.04
CA ALA A 423 30.31 33.47 21.82
C ALA A 423 30.81 33.56 20.37
N GLU A 424 30.50 34.65 19.66
CA GLU A 424 31.06 34.89 18.32
C GLU A 424 32.57 35.11 18.42
N LEU A 425 33.36 34.31 17.68
CA LEU A 425 34.81 34.47 17.55
C LEU A 425 35.17 35.47 16.45
N GLY A 426 34.33 35.60 15.43
CA GLY A 426 34.46 36.59 14.37
C GLY A 426 33.84 36.17 13.05
N ARG A 427 34.01 37.03 12.05
CA ARG A 427 33.45 36.90 10.69
C ARG A 427 34.55 36.92 9.64
N THR A 428 34.32 36.20 8.55
CA THR A 428 35.19 36.14 7.37
C THR A 428 34.32 35.92 6.11
N GLN A 429 34.94 35.87 4.94
CA GLN A 429 34.27 35.63 3.66
C GLN A 429 34.96 34.48 2.93
N ALA A 430 34.19 33.66 2.21
CA ALA A 430 34.74 32.62 1.36
C ALA A 430 35.33 33.20 0.07
N ASP A 431 36.46 32.66 -0.39
CA ASP A 431 37.10 33.03 -1.65
C ASP A 431 36.30 32.53 -2.87
N ALA A 432 36.81 32.77 -4.08
CA ALA A 432 36.17 32.33 -5.32
C ALA A 432 36.12 30.79 -5.52
N ALA A 433 36.83 30.02 -4.69
CA ALA A 433 36.83 28.56 -4.67
C ALA A 433 36.08 27.98 -3.44
N GLY A 434 35.51 28.82 -2.58
CA GLY A 434 34.76 28.43 -1.40
C GLY A 434 35.60 28.25 -0.12
N ASN A 435 36.91 28.51 -0.14
CA ASN A 435 37.73 28.43 1.07
C ASN A 435 37.56 29.68 1.94
N TRP A 436 37.50 29.53 3.25
CA TRP A 436 37.44 30.66 4.19
C TRP A 436 38.43 30.47 5.34
N THR A 437 38.86 31.57 5.95
CA THR A 437 39.76 31.56 7.12
C THR A 437 39.47 32.76 8.02
N LEU A 438 39.31 32.50 9.31
CA LEU A 438 39.17 33.50 10.36
C LEU A 438 40.44 33.49 11.22
N GLN A 439 41.16 34.61 11.26
CA GLN A 439 42.32 34.80 12.14
C GLN A 439 41.82 35.16 13.54
N VAL A 440 41.87 34.21 14.48
CA VAL A 440 41.39 34.37 15.86
C VAL A 440 42.06 33.37 16.80
N ALA A 441 42.40 33.82 18.01
CA ALA A 441 42.96 32.97 19.05
C ALA A 441 41.92 31.95 19.57
N TYR A 442 42.23 30.65 19.52
CA TYR A 442 41.32 29.59 19.93
C TYR A 442 41.20 29.49 21.47
N PRO A 443 40.00 29.67 22.06
CA PRO A 443 39.80 29.51 23.50
C PRO A 443 39.71 28.04 23.89
N ASN A 444 40.84 27.48 24.31
CA ASN A 444 41.04 26.10 24.78
C ASN A 444 39.79 25.41 25.38
N ARG A 445 39.50 24.19 24.90
CA ARG A 445 38.36 23.32 25.30
C ARG A 445 36.98 23.82 24.88
N SER A 446 36.88 24.69 23.87
CA SER A 446 35.58 25.14 23.32
C SER A 446 35.21 24.36 22.06
N ARG A 447 33.98 23.83 21.98
CA ARG A 447 33.39 23.34 20.71
C ARG A 447 33.24 24.52 19.75
N ILE A 448 33.61 24.32 18.49
CA ILE A 448 33.51 25.31 17.41
C ILE A 448 32.38 24.93 16.46
N SER A 449 31.68 25.93 15.91
CA SER A 449 30.72 25.78 14.82
C SER A 449 30.80 26.98 13.87
N ALA A 450 30.63 26.74 12.57
CA ALA A 450 30.56 27.78 11.53
C ALA A 450 29.14 27.89 10.94
N TYR A 451 28.75 29.11 10.57
CA TYR A 451 27.45 29.48 10.00
C TYR A 451 27.64 30.40 8.79
N GLN A 452 26.76 30.32 7.79
CA GLN A 452 26.86 31.05 6.53
C GLN A 452 25.65 31.94 6.29
N PHE A 453 25.88 33.09 5.65
CA PHE A 453 24.91 34.15 5.39
C PHE A 453 25.01 34.64 3.94
N ASP A 454 23.86 34.89 3.32
CA ASP A 454 23.75 35.52 1.99
C ASP A 454 24.57 36.81 1.92
N SER A 455 25.37 36.96 0.86
CA SER A 455 26.24 38.13 0.58
C SER A 455 25.50 39.45 0.26
N ASN A 456 24.19 39.55 0.50
CA ASN A 456 23.36 40.72 0.15
C ASN A 456 23.18 41.70 1.33
N ALA A 457 23.97 42.78 1.33
CA ALA A 457 24.01 43.82 2.36
C ALA A 457 22.72 44.64 2.57
N SER A 458 21.62 44.36 1.85
CA SER A 458 20.35 45.11 1.93
C SER A 458 19.18 44.33 2.58
N ALA A 459 19.41 43.10 3.07
CA ALA A 459 18.36 42.24 3.60
C ALA A 459 18.64 41.78 5.04
N VAL A 460 17.58 41.38 5.77
CA VAL A 460 17.73 40.69 7.07
C VAL A 460 18.50 39.38 6.83
N PRO A 461 19.62 39.12 7.54
CA PRO A 461 20.45 37.95 7.24
C PRO A 461 19.70 36.64 7.47
N ARG A 462 19.52 35.84 6.42
CA ARG A 462 18.94 34.50 6.53
C ARG A 462 20.03 33.52 6.96
N ILE A 463 19.85 32.88 8.11
CA ILE A 463 20.77 31.85 8.62
C ILE A 463 20.48 30.55 7.88
N HIS A 464 21.49 30.02 7.19
CA HIS A 464 21.48 28.64 6.71
C HIS A 464 22.29 27.76 7.67
N SER A 465 21.63 26.78 8.28
CA SER A 465 22.28 25.83 9.21
C SER A 465 21.68 24.43 9.14
N GLU A 466 22.45 23.49 8.60
CA GLU A 466 22.63 22.22 9.28
C GLU A 466 23.92 22.33 10.11
N PHE A 467 23.97 21.65 11.25
CA PHE A 467 25.08 21.81 12.19
C PHE A 467 26.38 21.23 11.60
N SER A 468 27.40 22.07 11.37
CA SER A 468 28.76 21.56 11.20
C SER A 468 29.13 20.73 12.42
N GLU A 469 29.72 19.55 12.21
CA GLU A 469 30.11 18.68 13.32
C GLU A 469 30.98 19.48 14.30
N CYS A 470 30.59 19.47 15.58
CA CYS A 470 31.30 20.20 16.60
C CYS A 470 32.72 19.64 16.74
N PHE A 471 33.72 20.36 16.25
CA PHE A 471 35.12 19.93 16.36
C PHE A 471 35.50 19.75 17.84
N VAL A 472 36.02 18.56 18.17
CA VAL A 472 36.34 18.09 19.53
C VAL A 472 37.67 17.33 19.49
N CYS A 473 38.54 17.56 20.48
CA CYS A 473 39.82 16.84 20.64
C CYS A 473 39.58 15.33 20.66
N SER A 474 40.15 14.60 19.70
CA SER A 474 39.89 13.17 19.51
C SER A 474 40.39 12.34 20.69
N VAL A 475 39.44 11.77 21.45
CA VAL A 475 39.62 10.69 22.43
C VAL A 475 40.47 11.04 23.67
N GLN A 476 39.84 11.02 24.85
CA GLN A 476 40.59 10.73 26.08
C GLN A 476 41.01 9.25 26.04
N VAL A 477 42.30 8.91 26.07
CA VAL A 477 42.71 7.51 26.15
C VAL A 477 42.27 6.94 27.51
N VAL A 478 41.46 5.87 27.50
CA VAL A 478 40.96 5.20 28.71
C VAL A 478 41.66 3.84 28.84
N LEU A 479 42.61 3.74 29.78
CA LEU A 479 43.29 2.48 30.08
C LEU A 479 42.50 1.70 31.14
N VAL A 480 42.02 0.50 30.80
CA VAL A 480 41.24 -0.34 31.71
C VAL A 480 42.11 -1.46 32.28
N TYR A 481 42.04 -1.70 33.60
CA TYR A 481 42.80 -2.71 34.31
C TYR A 481 41.88 -3.64 35.12
N GLU A 482 41.84 -4.94 34.77
CA GLU A 482 40.84 -5.89 35.29
C GLU A 482 41.43 -7.15 35.97
N PRO A 483 41.84 -7.07 37.24
CA PRO A 483 42.35 -8.21 38.00
C PRO A 483 41.22 -9.14 38.51
N ASN A 484 41.44 -10.45 38.42
CA ASN A 484 40.58 -11.49 39.01
C ASN A 484 41.03 -11.81 40.44
N ILE A 485 40.07 -11.95 41.37
CA ILE A 485 40.30 -12.40 42.75
C ILE A 485 39.21 -13.37 43.23
N CYS A 486 39.43 -14.04 44.36
CA CYS A 486 38.36 -14.64 45.16
C CYS A 486 37.77 -13.59 46.12
N SER A 487 36.53 -13.78 46.61
CA SER A 487 35.93 -12.86 47.60
C SER A 487 36.79 -12.80 48.87
N GLY A 488 36.93 -11.61 49.44
CA GLY A 488 37.81 -11.32 50.57
C GLY A 488 39.28 -11.01 50.25
N GLN A 489 39.64 -10.71 48.99
CA GLN A 489 41.01 -10.34 48.56
C GLN A 489 41.10 -8.88 48.05
N SER A 490 42.32 -8.36 47.86
CA SER A 490 42.58 -6.96 47.46
C SER A 490 43.89 -6.77 46.66
N VAL A 491 44.02 -5.62 45.99
CA VAL A 491 45.14 -5.25 45.08
C VAL A 491 45.41 -3.73 45.11
N THR A 492 46.61 -3.27 44.74
CA THR A 492 46.99 -1.83 44.82
C THR A 492 47.56 -1.33 43.49
N ILE A 493 47.05 -0.18 43.00
CA ILE A 493 47.42 0.39 41.68
C ILE A 493 47.69 1.90 41.84
N ARG A 494 48.87 2.35 41.39
CA ARG A 494 49.36 3.76 41.48
C ARG A 494 49.10 4.46 42.83
N GLY A 495 49.23 3.70 43.93
CA GLY A 495 49.09 4.22 45.30
C GLY A 495 47.67 4.19 45.88
N LYS A 496 46.66 3.72 45.13
CA LYS A 496 45.30 3.47 45.63
C LYS A 496 45.03 1.96 45.77
N VAL A 497 44.39 1.57 46.86
CA VAL A 497 44.05 0.17 47.20
C VAL A 497 42.62 -0.13 46.73
N TYR A 498 42.41 -1.35 46.23
CA TYR A 498 41.18 -1.84 45.62
C TYR A 498 40.80 -3.21 46.21
N ASP A 499 39.56 -3.37 46.64
CA ASP A 499 38.94 -4.58 47.18
C ASP A 499 37.47 -4.69 46.75
N GLU A 500 36.73 -5.67 47.30
CA GLU A 500 35.31 -5.89 46.95
C GLU A 500 34.36 -4.74 47.35
N THR A 501 34.79 -3.79 48.20
CA THR A 501 34.01 -2.61 48.60
C THR A 501 34.23 -1.38 47.71
N ASN A 502 35.37 -1.29 47.02
CA ASN A 502 35.71 -0.19 46.11
C ASN A 502 36.22 -0.69 44.74
N ALA A 503 35.61 -1.78 44.26
CA ALA A 503 35.97 -2.55 43.07
C ALA A 503 36.00 -1.78 41.73
N TYR A 504 35.65 -0.50 41.70
CA TYR A 504 35.61 0.35 40.51
C TYR A 504 35.98 1.81 40.83
N ASP A 505 36.92 2.41 40.10
CA ASP A 505 37.29 3.82 40.20
C ASP A 505 38.01 4.34 38.94
N SER A 506 38.22 5.66 38.83
CA SER A 506 39.00 6.29 37.75
C SER A 506 39.97 7.40 38.19
N ILE A 507 41.09 7.52 37.47
CA ILE A 507 42.17 8.50 37.73
C ILE A 507 42.53 9.23 36.43
N ILE A 508 42.64 10.56 36.45
CA ILE A 508 42.89 11.41 35.27
C ILE A 508 44.38 11.84 35.18
N VAL A 509 44.91 11.87 33.96
CA VAL A 509 46.26 12.34 33.60
C VAL A 509 46.12 13.43 32.53
N ARG A 510 46.80 14.58 32.67
CA ARG A 510 46.62 15.73 31.76
C ARG A 510 47.62 15.73 30.60
N GLY A 511 47.15 16.16 29.43
CA GLY A 511 47.96 16.34 28.21
C GLY A 511 48.41 17.78 27.98
N ASP A 512 49.20 18.01 26.92
CA ASP A 512 49.72 19.34 26.56
C ASP A 512 48.70 20.21 25.78
N GLY A 513 47.68 19.60 25.18
CA GLY A 513 46.64 20.28 24.40
C GLY A 513 47.08 20.76 23.02
N VAL A 514 48.26 20.37 22.54
CA VAL A 514 48.77 20.66 21.18
C VAL A 514 49.14 19.37 20.45
N SER A 515 49.65 18.38 21.17
CA SER A 515 50.08 17.07 20.67
C SER A 515 49.24 15.93 21.27
N VAL A 516 48.74 16.07 22.51
CA VAL A 516 48.00 15.01 23.24
C VAL A 516 46.85 15.58 24.07
N CYS A 517 45.64 14.99 23.96
CA CYS A 517 44.48 15.30 24.81
C CYS A 517 44.62 14.69 26.24
N ASP A 518 43.83 15.14 27.23
CA ASP A 518 43.83 14.54 28.58
C ASP A 518 43.41 13.06 28.56
N SER A 519 44.03 12.19 29.36
CA SER A 519 43.78 10.73 29.42
C SER A 519 43.26 10.26 30.80
N SER A 520 42.80 9.02 30.91
CA SER A 520 42.33 8.43 32.17
C SER A 520 42.64 6.92 32.31
N ILE A 521 42.63 6.44 33.55
CA ILE A 521 42.81 5.03 33.91
C ILE A 521 41.59 4.59 34.72
N VAL A 522 41.01 3.42 34.40
CA VAL A 522 39.85 2.82 35.08
C VAL A 522 40.22 1.43 35.60
N VAL A 523 39.91 1.15 36.86
CA VAL A 523 40.14 -0.18 37.49
C VAL A 523 38.80 -0.89 37.63
N LYS A 524 38.74 -2.20 37.35
CA LYS A 524 37.55 -3.05 37.63
C LYS A 524 37.96 -4.42 38.19
N LEU A 525 37.64 -4.70 39.45
CA LEU A 525 37.87 -6.04 40.03
C LEU A 525 36.83 -7.07 39.55
N LYS A 526 37.25 -8.32 39.37
CA LYS A 526 36.39 -9.48 39.05
C LYS A 526 36.45 -10.54 40.15
N VAL A 527 35.30 -11.10 40.51
CA VAL A 527 35.11 -12.05 41.62
C VAL A 527 34.20 -13.21 41.20
N SER A 528 34.53 -14.46 41.57
CA SER A 528 33.88 -15.70 41.06
C SER A 528 32.94 -16.39 42.07
N GLN A 529 31.90 -17.07 41.58
CA GLN A 529 30.87 -17.84 42.35
C GLN A 529 30.35 -19.08 41.54
N ALA A 530 29.39 -19.90 42.06
CA ALA A 530 29.10 -21.30 41.62
C ALA A 530 27.65 -21.63 41.10
N TYR A 531 27.31 -22.91 40.76
CA TYR A 531 26.30 -23.28 39.70
C TYR A 531 25.28 -24.46 39.97
N ARG A 532 24.20 -24.67 39.14
CA ARG A 532 23.06 -25.63 39.38
C ARG A 532 22.19 -26.11 38.17
N GLU A 533 21.47 -27.27 38.22
CA GLU A 533 20.64 -27.93 37.14
C GLU A 533 19.33 -28.72 37.60
N GLU A 534 18.39 -29.17 36.71
CA GLU A 534 17.08 -29.89 37.02
C GLU A 534 16.54 -30.90 35.92
N LEU A 535 15.73 -31.94 36.29
CA LEU A 535 15.19 -33.08 35.47
C LEU A 535 13.70 -33.49 35.79
N GLY A 536 13.07 -34.47 35.10
CA GLY A 536 11.70 -34.95 35.45
C GLY A 536 11.12 -36.26 34.81
N VAL A 537 9.95 -36.74 35.30
CA VAL A 537 9.29 -38.07 35.07
C VAL A 537 7.73 -38.07 35.13
N LEU A 538 7.06 -39.18 34.78
CA LEU A 538 5.58 -39.39 34.82
C LEU A 538 5.14 -40.50 35.81
N ILE A 539 3.87 -40.47 36.25
CA ILE A 539 3.29 -41.29 37.34
C ILE A 539 1.83 -41.68 37.03
N CYS A 540 1.36 -42.89 37.40
CA CYS A 540 -0.06 -43.31 37.33
C CYS A 540 -0.85 -42.81 38.57
N TYR A 541 -2.19 -42.86 38.54
CA TYR A 541 -3.03 -42.28 39.60
C TYR A 541 -2.83 -42.97 40.97
N GLY A 542 -2.10 -42.31 41.87
CA GLY A 542 -1.73 -42.81 43.20
C GLY A 542 -0.35 -43.48 43.38
N ASP A 543 0.53 -43.50 42.37
CA ASP A 543 1.81 -44.23 42.41
C ASP A 543 3.05 -43.42 42.87
N THR A 544 4.16 -44.11 43.17
CA THR A 544 5.46 -43.51 43.60
C THR A 544 6.65 -44.06 42.79
N VAL A 545 7.58 -43.19 42.38
CA VAL A 545 8.79 -43.53 41.60
C VAL A 545 10.07 -43.23 42.41
N ARG A 546 11.14 -44.02 42.23
CA ARG A 546 12.44 -43.85 42.93
C ARG A 546 13.62 -43.81 41.96
N LEU A 547 14.59 -42.94 42.21
CA LEU A 547 15.79 -42.74 41.39
C LEU A 547 17.02 -42.58 42.31
N GLY A 548 17.80 -43.65 42.46
CA GLY A 548 18.91 -43.68 43.43
C GLY A 548 18.40 -43.47 44.86
N PRO A 549 18.92 -42.48 45.62
CA PRO A 549 18.39 -42.15 46.94
C PRO A 549 17.06 -41.37 46.90
N LEU A 550 16.71 -40.76 45.76
CA LEU A 550 15.59 -39.82 45.62
C LEU A 550 14.24 -40.56 45.46
N ALA A 551 13.15 -39.98 45.96
CA ALA A 551 11.81 -40.57 45.88
C ALA A 551 10.74 -39.51 45.54
N ILE A 552 10.03 -39.74 44.42
CA ILE A 552 9.07 -38.80 43.81
C ILE A 552 7.66 -39.39 43.89
N HIS A 553 6.76 -38.67 44.54
CA HIS A 553 5.33 -39.00 44.76
C HIS A 553 4.49 -37.73 44.56
N LYS A 554 3.16 -37.83 44.42
CA LYS A 554 2.30 -36.63 44.29
C LYS A 554 2.45 -35.64 45.46
N ASP A 555 2.79 -36.14 46.65
CA ASP A 555 2.99 -35.33 47.87
C ASP A 555 4.46 -34.91 48.11
N ASN A 556 5.41 -35.44 47.33
CA ASN A 556 6.78 -34.93 47.24
C ASN A 556 7.29 -34.98 45.79
N PRO A 557 6.96 -33.98 44.96
CA PRO A 557 7.28 -33.98 43.54
C PRO A 557 8.62 -33.28 43.22
N LEU A 558 9.57 -33.17 44.16
CA LEU A 558 10.90 -32.55 43.93
C LEU A 558 12.01 -33.10 44.86
N ASP A 559 13.25 -33.29 44.37
CA ASP A 559 14.42 -33.75 45.18
C ASP A 559 15.80 -33.41 44.53
N SER A 560 16.94 -33.40 45.25
CA SER A 560 18.25 -32.84 44.75
C SER A 560 19.58 -33.24 45.46
N PHE A 561 20.76 -33.06 44.81
CA PHE A 561 22.12 -33.32 45.38
C PHE A 561 23.30 -32.49 44.75
N THR A 562 24.54 -32.58 45.29
CA THR A 562 25.68 -31.64 45.04
C THR A 562 27.06 -32.34 44.82
N VAL A 563 27.98 -31.75 44.02
CA VAL A 563 29.33 -32.28 43.68
C VAL A 563 30.40 -31.15 43.53
N GLN A 564 31.70 -31.47 43.69
CA GLN A 564 32.84 -30.53 43.72
C GLN A 564 33.66 -30.41 42.41
N SER A 565 34.35 -29.28 42.18
CA SER A 565 35.14 -29.02 40.95
C SER A 565 36.61 -28.60 41.20
N SER A 566 37.47 -28.82 40.20
CA SER A 566 38.93 -28.64 40.27
C SER A 566 39.42 -27.18 40.34
N ALA A 567 38.53 -26.20 40.28
CA ALA A 567 38.84 -24.77 40.46
C ALA A 567 38.47 -24.23 41.86
N GLY A 568 37.93 -25.06 42.76
CA GLY A 568 37.64 -24.69 44.15
C GLY A 568 36.26 -24.05 44.39
N CYS A 569 35.25 -24.40 43.60
CA CYS A 569 33.84 -24.01 43.75
C CYS A 569 32.88 -25.16 43.39
N ASP A 570 31.67 -25.19 43.99
CA ASP A 570 30.84 -26.40 44.15
C ASP A 570 29.41 -26.27 43.52
N SER A 571 28.80 -27.34 42.99
CA SER A 571 27.58 -27.27 42.13
C SER A 571 26.50 -28.36 42.37
N THR A 572 25.21 -28.13 42.00
CA THR A 572 24.01 -28.91 42.46
C THR A 572 22.97 -29.31 41.36
N VAL A 573 22.15 -30.38 41.53
CA VAL A 573 21.19 -30.95 40.52
C VAL A 573 19.83 -31.41 41.13
N VAL A 574 18.68 -31.39 40.40
CA VAL A 574 17.27 -31.59 40.88
C VAL A 574 16.37 -32.52 39.98
N VAL A 575 15.22 -33.08 40.45
CA VAL A 575 14.23 -33.93 39.67
C VAL A 575 12.71 -33.68 40.02
N ARG A 576 11.70 -33.91 39.12
CA ARG A 576 10.22 -33.60 39.25
C ARG A 576 9.18 -34.60 38.58
N GLY A 577 7.84 -34.63 38.88
CA GLY A 577 6.81 -35.49 38.14
C GLY A 577 5.25 -35.18 38.13
N ARG A 578 4.37 -36.00 37.45
CA ARG A 578 2.90 -35.72 37.05
C ARG A 578 1.94 -36.96 36.73
N GLU A 579 0.57 -36.80 36.67
CA GLU A 579 -0.59 -37.82 36.74
C GLU A 579 -1.85 -37.62 35.76
N VAL A 580 -2.86 -38.57 35.53
CA VAL A 580 -3.93 -38.56 34.41
C VAL A 580 -5.38 -39.31 34.50
N GLY A 581 -6.53 -38.79 33.90
CA GLY A 581 -7.74 -39.53 33.25
C GLY A 581 -9.32 -39.28 33.55
N VAL A 582 -10.32 -39.17 32.57
CA VAL A 582 -11.88 -39.14 32.72
C VAL A 582 -12.85 -39.27 31.41
N SER A 583 -14.22 -39.52 31.45
CA SER A 583 -15.24 -39.49 30.29
C SER A 583 -16.85 -39.50 30.55
N PHE A 584 -17.81 -39.35 29.54
CA PHE A 584 -19.35 -39.14 29.64
C PHE A 584 -20.34 -39.50 28.41
N TYR A 585 -21.72 -39.61 28.52
CA TYR A 585 -22.80 -39.84 27.43
C TYR A 585 -24.37 -39.55 27.72
N SER A 586 -25.38 -39.58 26.76
CA SER A 586 -26.93 -39.61 26.93
C SER A 586 -27.89 -39.82 25.66
N ARG A 587 -29.26 -40.10 25.76
CA ARG A 587 -30.34 -40.24 24.66
C ARG A 587 -31.88 -40.42 25.03
N THR A 588 -32.88 -39.89 24.26
CA THR A 588 -34.40 -40.09 24.31
C THR A 588 -35.05 -41.39 23.70
N ILE A 589 -36.28 -41.81 24.13
CA ILE A 589 -37.06 -43.04 23.75
C ILE A 589 -38.63 -42.87 23.64
N CYS A 590 -39.41 -43.95 23.84
CA CYS A 590 -40.87 -44.01 24.14
C CYS A 590 -41.10 -44.92 25.38
N ASP A 591 -42.32 -45.04 25.92
CA ASP A 591 -42.62 -45.64 27.25
C ASP A 591 -42.36 -47.16 27.43
N ASN A 592 -41.62 -47.77 26.50
CA ASN A 592 -41.35 -49.21 26.42
C ASN A 592 -39.98 -49.57 25.78
N ALA A 593 -38.92 -48.75 25.94
CA ALA A 593 -37.57 -49.00 25.37
C ALA A 593 -36.36 -48.70 26.30
N PHE A 594 -35.13 -49.04 25.88
CA PHE A 594 -33.88 -48.99 26.69
C PHE A 594 -32.56 -48.88 25.86
N VAL A 595 -31.40 -48.76 26.54
CA VAL A 595 -29.99 -48.63 26.04
C VAL A 595 -29.02 -49.41 26.97
N ASP A 596 -27.81 -49.80 26.54
CA ASP A 596 -26.78 -50.50 27.37
C ASP A 596 -25.36 -49.90 27.19
N ILE A 597 -24.59 -49.73 28.28
CA ILE A 597 -23.17 -49.26 28.29
C ILE A 597 -22.36 -49.99 29.37
N GLY A 598 -21.13 -50.45 29.06
CA GLY A 598 -20.19 -50.98 30.05
C GLY A 598 -20.69 -52.21 30.84
N GLY A 599 -21.60 -53.00 30.25
CA GLY A 599 -22.29 -54.10 30.93
C GLY A 599 -23.54 -53.70 31.72
N MET A 600 -24.01 -52.44 31.60
CA MET A 600 -25.12 -51.88 32.39
C MET A 600 -26.20 -51.21 31.54
N ARG A 601 -27.47 -51.63 31.77
CA ARG A 601 -28.67 -51.13 31.08
C ARG A 601 -29.21 -49.81 31.64
N PHE A 602 -29.77 -48.97 30.78
CA PHE A 602 -30.48 -47.74 31.10
C PHE A 602 -31.82 -47.71 30.36
N ASP A 603 -32.91 -47.55 31.09
CA ASP A 603 -34.29 -47.59 30.57
C ASP A 603 -35.17 -46.55 31.28
N LYS A 604 -36.49 -46.56 31.07
CA LYS A 604 -37.40 -45.62 31.75
C LYS A 604 -37.40 -45.71 33.30
N ASN A 605 -36.84 -46.79 33.87
CA ASN A 605 -36.72 -47.02 35.30
C ASN A 605 -35.31 -46.72 35.83
N ARG A 606 -34.27 -46.82 34.99
CA ARG A 606 -32.89 -46.42 35.29
C ARG A 606 -32.36 -45.44 34.24
N THR A 607 -32.69 -44.17 34.43
CA THR A 607 -32.32 -43.07 33.52
C THR A 607 -31.01 -42.36 33.86
N SER A 608 -30.08 -42.96 34.64
CA SER A 608 -28.67 -42.49 34.78
C SER A 608 -27.80 -43.48 35.58
N GLY A 609 -26.47 -43.31 35.55
CA GLY A 609 -25.48 -44.09 36.32
C GLY A 609 -24.05 -44.01 35.75
N THR A 610 -23.09 -44.72 36.39
CA THR A 610 -21.64 -44.77 36.04
C THR A 610 -21.16 -46.13 35.51
N ALA A 611 -20.03 -46.17 34.79
CA ALA A 611 -19.35 -47.41 34.35
C ALA A 611 -17.80 -47.26 34.34
N THR A 612 -17.07 -48.38 34.33
CA THR A 612 -15.59 -48.44 34.39
C THR A 612 -15.03 -49.31 33.27
N LEU A 613 -13.85 -48.97 32.74
CA LEU A 613 -13.15 -49.67 31.65
C LEU A 613 -11.68 -49.91 32.04
N SER A 614 -11.23 -51.16 32.02
CA SER A 614 -9.87 -51.51 32.44
C SER A 614 -8.83 -51.47 31.32
N GLY A 615 -7.60 -51.06 31.64
CA GLY A 615 -6.43 -51.03 30.75
C GLY A 615 -6.48 -49.99 29.63
N ALA A 616 -7.19 -48.88 29.81
CA ALA A 616 -7.53 -47.93 28.74
C ALA A 616 -6.67 -46.66 28.65
N ALA A 617 -5.75 -46.41 29.60
CA ALA A 617 -4.93 -45.20 29.67
C ALA A 617 -3.42 -45.47 29.45
N GLU A 618 -2.71 -44.46 28.94
CA GLU A 618 -1.28 -44.50 28.67
C GLU A 618 -0.46 -44.91 29.91
N GLY A 619 0.52 -45.80 29.73
CA GLY A 619 1.28 -46.42 30.82
C GLY A 619 0.61 -47.65 31.46
N GLY A 620 -0.68 -47.92 31.20
CA GLY A 620 -1.40 -49.12 31.66
C GLY A 620 -2.44 -48.90 32.76
N CYS A 621 -3.01 -47.70 32.89
CA CYS A 621 -4.02 -47.36 33.90
C CYS A 621 -5.49 -47.58 33.42
N ASP A 622 -6.44 -47.65 34.35
CA ASP A 622 -7.91 -47.83 34.14
C ASP A 622 -8.69 -46.50 33.95
N SER A 623 -9.99 -46.51 33.59
CA SER A 623 -10.82 -45.28 33.28
C SER A 623 -12.35 -45.40 33.53
N VAL A 624 -13.11 -44.27 33.56
CA VAL A 624 -14.51 -44.15 34.13
C VAL A 624 -15.50 -43.25 33.30
N VAL A 625 -16.86 -43.50 33.33
CA VAL A 625 -17.95 -42.98 32.40
C VAL A 625 -19.40 -42.75 33.04
N PHE A 626 -20.40 -42.01 32.44
CA PHE A 626 -21.80 -41.57 32.96
C PHE A 626 -23.04 -41.38 31.87
N VAL A 627 -24.45 -41.36 32.10
CA VAL A 627 -25.70 -41.51 31.10
C VAL A 627 -27.22 -40.85 31.35
N GLN A 628 -28.27 -40.68 30.38
CA GLN A 628 -29.80 -40.20 30.52
C GLN A 628 -30.99 -40.31 29.34
N LEU A 629 -32.42 -40.23 29.48
CA LEU A 629 -33.63 -40.48 28.46
C LEU A 629 -35.16 -39.77 28.45
N PHE A 630 -36.18 -39.88 27.44
CA PHE A 630 -37.67 -39.26 27.22
C PHE A 630 -38.86 -39.91 26.23
N ILE A 631 -40.10 -39.35 25.73
CA ILE A 631 -41.49 -39.96 25.11
C ILE A 631 -42.62 -39.17 24.09
N ASN A 632 -43.68 -39.72 23.26
CA ASN A 632 -44.97 -39.07 22.51
C ASN A 632 -46.24 -39.84 21.68
N ASN A 633 -47.41 -39.25 21.04
CA ASN A 633 -48.68 -39.82 20.16
C ASN A 633 -49.86 -38.85 19.44
N PHE A 634 -51.07 -38.96 18.63
CA PHE A 634 -52.12 -39.83 17.76
C PHE A 634 -53.31 -39.14 16.75
N SER A 635 -54.44 -39.75 16.08
CA SER A 635 -55.58 -39.16 15.07
C SER A 635 -57.02 -39.91 14.58
N GLU A 636 -57.99 -39.44 13.62
CA GLU A 636 -59.54 -39.78 13.30
C GLU A 636 -60.37 -39.89 11.82
N SER A 637 -61.80 -39.95 11.60
CA SER A 637 -62.70 -40.23 10.29
C SER A 637 -64.30 -39.80 9.99
N PHE A 638 -65.17 -40.26 8.94
CA PHE A 638 -66.62 -39.76 8.42
C PHE A 638 -67.66 -40.59 7.38
N LEU A 639 -69.06 -40.32 7.10
CA LEU A 639 -70.09 -40.97 6.04
C LEU A 639 -71.63 -40.37 5.65
N ALA A 640 -72.57 -40.91 4.71
CA ALA A 640 -74.00 -40.42 4.18
C ALA A 640 -75.12 -41.39 3.36
N GLN A 641 -76.45 -41.04 2.93
CA GLN A 641 -77.60 -41.87 2.16
C GLN A 641 -79.00 -41.24 1.49
N VAL A 642 -80.03 -41.95 0.79
CA VAL A 642 -81.39 -41.53 0.04
C VAL A 642 -82.64 -42.59 -0.27
N ARG A 643 -84.01 -42.27 -0.54
CA ARG A 643 -85.30 -43.17 -0.78
C ARG A 643 -86.66 -42.77 -1.65
N CYS A 644 -87.86 -43.53 -1.67
CA CYS A 644 -89.27 -43.40 -2.34
C CYS A 644 -90.47 -43.79 -1.35
N PRO A 645 -91.81 -43.46 -1.48
CA PRO A 645 -92.79 -43.61 -0.36
C PRO A 645 -92.97 -45.01 0.27
N GLY A 646 -92.28 -45.27 1.40
CA GLY A 646 -92.38 -46.51 2.20
C GLY A 646 -91.09 -47.27 2.65
N ASP A 647 -89.87 -46.75 2.47
CA ASP A 647 -88.59 -47.53 2.59
C ASP A 647 -87.62 -47.20 3.79
N SER A 648 -86.53 -48.00 4.01
CA SER A 648 -85.54 -47.86 5.14
C SER A 648 -84.09 -48.45 4.95
N VAL A 649 -83.11 -48.15 5.85
CA VAL A 649 -81.63 -48.49 5.84
C VAL A 649 -81.02 -48.66 7.28
N VAL A 650 -79.82 -49.26 7.50
CA VAL A 650 -79.17 -49.53 8.84
C VAL A 650 -77.61 -49.38 8.86
N ILE A 651 -76.99 -48.83 9.92
CA ILE A 651 -75.51 -48.74 10.16
C ILE A 651 -75.15 -48.91 11.66
N ASN A 652 -74.12 -49.71 12.00
CA ASN A 652 -73.62 -50.04 13.36
C ASN A 652 -74.71 -50.16 14.47
N GLY A 653 -75.79 -50.88 14.15
CA GLY A 653 -76.93 -51.10 15.05
C GLY A 653 -78.03 -50.03 15.03
N GLN A 654 -77.90 -48.95 14.26
CA GLN A 654 -78.87 -47.85 14.18
C GLN A 654 -79.58 -47.80 12.82
N VAL A 655 -80.88 -47.50 12.81
CA VAL A 655 -81.79 -47.60 11.64
C VAL A 655 -82.23 -46.20 11.16
N PHE A 656 -82.41 -46.03 9.85
CA PHE A 656 -82.82 -44.78 9.20
C PHE A 656 -83.93 -44.99 8.14
N ASN A 657 -84.94 -44.11 8.10
CA ASN A 657 -86.11 -44.18 7.20
C ASN A 657 -86.84 -42.81 7.11
N GLU A 658 -88.03 -42.76 6.49
CA GLU A 658 -88.91 -41.56 6.45
C GLU A 658 -89.13 -40.86 7.80
N ALA A 659 -89.08 -41.59 8.92
CA ALA A 659 -89.26 -41.04 10.27
C ALA A 659 -87.95 -40.73 11.01
N ARG A 660 -86.78 -41.12 10.48
CA ARG A 660 -85.45 -40.86 11.08
C ARG A 660 -84.32 -40.88 10.02
N PRO A 661 -83.77 -39.75 9.57
CA PRO A 661 -82.80 -39.76 8.46
C PRO A 661 -81.27 -39.73 8.80
N SER A 662 -80.78 -39.43 10.02
CA SER A 662 -79.32 -39.18 10.26
C SER A 662 -78.77 -39.48 11.69
N GLY A 663 -77.44 -39.68 11.86
CA GLY A 663 -76.74 -39.91 13.16
C GLY A 663 -75.25 -40.37 13.07
N ASP A 664 -74.58 -40.59 14.23
CA ASP A 664 -73.09 -40.64 14.40
C ASP A 664 -72.53 -41.88 15.17
N VAL A 665 -71.20 -42.20 15.09
CA VAL A 665 -70.52 -43.41 15.67
C VAL A 665 -69.03 -43.19 16.10
N LEU A 666 -68.53 -43.90 17.15
CA LEU A 666 -67.13 -43.91 17.68
C LEU A 666 -66.43 -45.30 17.53
N LEU A 667 -65.09 -45.35 17.48
CA LEU A 667 -64.18 -46.51 17.37
C LEU A 667 -62.97 -46.39 18.33
N ALA A 668 -62.48 -47.51 18.88
CA ALA A 668 -61.26 -47.53 19.74
C ALA A 668 -60.06 -48.22 19.04
N ASN A 669 -58.84 -47.78 19.36
CA ASN A 669 -57.55 -48.19 18.79
C ASN A 669 -57.45 -48.06 17.25
N GLY A 670 -57.79 -46.89 16.70
CA GLY A 670 -57.64 -46.54 15.28
C GLY A 670 -56.24 -46.12 14.80
N SER A 671 -55.31 -45.71 15.68
CA SER A 671 -53.97 -45.24 15.30
C SER A 671 -52.90 -46.34 15.34
N SER A 672 -51.91 -46.24 14.44
CA SER A 672 -50.75 -47.15 14.35
C SER A 672 -49.75 -47.05 15.53
N THR A 673 -50.05 -46.22 16.53
CA THR A 673 -49.33 -46.13 17.80
C THR A 673 -50.24 -46.31 19.04
N GLY A 674 -51.51 -46.74 18.84
CA GLY A 674 -52.39 -47.31 19.87
C GLY A 674 -53.46 -46.38 20.51
N CYS A 675 -54.27 -45.63 19.74
CA CYS A 675 -55.31 -44.67 20.23
C CYS A 675 -56.54 -44.50 19.23
N ASP A 676 -57.63 -43.73 19.50
CA ASP A 676 -59.08 -43.91 19.04
C ASP A 676 -59.70 -42.97 17.88
N SER A 677 -60.98 -43.12 17.33
CA SER A 677 -61.62 -42.42 16.09
C SER A 677 -63.23 -42.41 15.81
N ILE A 678 -63.86 -41.79 14.74
CA ILE A 678 -65.38 -41.45 14.52
C ILE A 678 -66.09 -41.61 13.07
N ILE A 679 -67.48 -41.57 12.85
CA ILE A 679 -68.35 -41.70 11.56
C ILE A 679 -69.87 -41.10 11.52
N HIS A 680 -70.64 -40.96 10.35
CA HIS A 680 -72.01 -40.26 10.12
C HIS A 680 -73.08 -40.73 8.96
N VAL A 681 -74.35 -40.16 8.74
CA VAL A 681 -75.48 -40.57 7.72
C VAL A 681 -76.62 -39.51 7.21
N GLN A 682 -77.49 -39.71 6.13
CA GLN A 682 -78.62 -38.79 5.56
C GLN A 682 -79.80 -39.40 4.60
N LEU A 683 -80.84 -38.63 4.03
CA LEU A 683 -82.01 -39.00 3.04
C LEU A 683 -82.78 -37.86 2.16
N SER A 684 -83.65 -38.11 1.08
CA SER A 684 -84.56 -37.14 0.25
C SER A 684 -85.63 -37.66 -0.88
N PHE A 685 -86.55 -36.84 -1.56
CA PHE A 685 -87.72 -37.21 -2.54
C PHE A 685 -88.38 -36.13 -3.61
N PRO A 686 -89.15 -36.45 -4.76
CA PRO A 686 -89.82 -35.50 -5.83
C PRO A 686 -91.19 -35.84 -6.68
N ASN A 687 -91.82 -34.99 -7.62
CA ASN A 687 -93.01 -35.28 -8.62
C ASN A 687 -93.50 -34.24 -9.79
N ASN A 688 -94.35 -34.55 -10.87
CA ASN A 688 -94.94 -33.61 -11.98
C ASN A 688 -96.10 -34.03 -13.07
N ARG A 689 -96.65 -33.17 -14.04
CA ARG A 689 -97.79 -33.39 -15.10
C ARG A 689 -98.07 -32.29 -16.27
N GLY A 690 -98.83 -32.49 -17.44
CA GLY A 690 -99.18 -31.47 -18.57
C GLY A 690 -100.23 -31.76 -19.78
N ALA A 691 -100.54 -30.85 -20.81
CA ALA A 691 -101.57 -30.93 -21.98
C ALA A 691 -101.53 -29.89 -23.25
N PHE A 692 -102.35 -29.97 -24.40
CA PHE A 692 -102.28 -29.10 -25.70
C PHE A 692 -103.44 -29.09 -26.86
N SER A 693 -103.59 -28.10 -27.83
CA SER A 693 -104.32 -28.03 -29.21
C SER A 693 -103.86 -26.83 -30.14
N THR A 694 -103.75 -26.87 -31.52
CA THR A 694 -102.88 -25.89 -32.28
C THR A 694 -103.06 -25.62 -33.82
N ASN A 695 -102.24 -24.70 -34.39
CA ASN A 695 -101.76 -24.66 -35.81
C ASN A 695 -100.38 -25.37 -35.94
N LEU A 696 -99.88 -25.63 -37.16
CA LEU A 696 -98.57 -26.26 -37.47
C LEU A 696 -97.87 -25.65 -38.69
N CYS A 697 -96.56 -25.93 -38.85
CA CYS A 697 -95.76 -25.55 -40.01
C CYS A 697 -95.60 -26.72 -41.03
N SER A 698 -95.23 -26.40 -42.27
CA SER A 698 -95.21 -27.34 -43.40
C SER A 698 -94.18 -28.48 -43.24
N GLY A 699 -94.66 -29.65 -42.84
CA GLY A 699 -93.84 -30.85 -42.59
C GLY A 699 -93.79 -31.25 -41.13
N ASP A 700 -94.23 -30.39 -40.22
CA ASP A 700 -94.37 -30.73 -38.81
C ASP A 700 -95.63 -31.58 -38.55
N SER A 701 -95.60 -32.27 -37.42
CA SER A 701 -96.73 -33.03 -36.88
C SER A 701 -96.78 -32.87 -35.38
N VAL A 702 -97.98 -32.91 -34.79
CA VAL A 702 -98.16 -32.95 -33.34
C VAL A 702 -98.76 -34.30 -32.95
N TYR A 703 -98.03 -35.05 -32.12
CA TYR A 703 -98.56 -36.25 -31.48
C TYR A 703 -99.31 -35.84 -30.22
N ILE A 704 -100.59 -36.19 -30.13
CA ILE A 704 -101.38 -35.89 -28.93
C ILE A 704 -102.15 -37.16 -28.58
N ILE A 705 -101.57 -37.89 -27.60
CA ILE A 705 -101.96 -39.19 -27.03
C ILE A 705 -102.37 -40.25 -28.07
N ASP A 706 -101.59 -41.32 -28.21
CA ASP A 706 -101.76 -42.41 -29.21
C ASP A 706 -101.90 -42.03 -30.70
N ARG A 707 -102.07 -40.74 -31.08
CA ARG A 707 -102.34 -40.30 -32.47
C ARG A 707 -101.49 -39.12 -32.94
N PHE A 708 -100.99 -39.23 -34.17
CA PHE A 708 -100.30 -38.16 -34.90
C PHE A 708 -101.29 -37.32 -35.71
N PHE A 709 -101.13 -36.00 -35.64
CA PHE A 709 -101.81 -35.04 -36.50
C PHE A 709 -100.78 -34.23 -37.29
N SER A 710 -100.97 -34.11 -38.61
CA SER A 710 -100.02 -33.54 -39.56
C SER A 710 -100.74 -33.09 -40.84
N ASP A 711 -99.98 -32.83 -41.91
CA ASP A 711 -100.43 -32.85 -43.32
C ASP A 711 -101.40 -33.99 -43.71
N ARG A 712 -101.47 -35.08 -42.93
CA ARG A 712 -102.24 -36.31 -43.23
C ARG A 712 -103.41 -36.58 -42.27
N LEU A 713 -103.53 -35.88 -41.14
CA LEU A 713 -104.63 -36.05 -40.18
C LEU A 713 -104.78 -34.82 -39.27
N LEU A 714 -106.00 -34.34 -39.00
CA LEU A 714 -106.19 -33.00 -38.41
C LEU A 714 -107.03 -32.88 -37.10
N ALA A 715 -107.64 -33.94 -36.53
CA ALA A 715 -108.36 -33.86 -35.22
C ALA A 715 -108.69 -35.23 -34.55
N ALA A 716 -108.76 -35.31 -33.20
CA ALA A 716 -109.33 -36.43 -32.41
C ALA A 716 -109.53 -36.14 -30.87
N ARG A 717 -109.85 -37.19 -30.08
CA ARG A 717 -110.04 -37.22 -28.60
C ARG A 717 -109.39 -38.49 -28.01
N ILE A 718 -108.78 -38.42 -26.81
CA ILE A 718 -107.95 -39.52 -26.29
C ILE A 718 -107.74 -39.62 -24.75
N THR A 719 -107.08 -40.69 -24.29
CA THR A 719 -106.96 -41.12 -22.88
C THR A 719 -105.61 -41.80 -22.62
N ASN A 720 -104.94 -41.54 -21.49
CA ASN A 720 -103.54 -41.94 -21.23
C ASN A 720 -103.35 -42.60 -19.84
N PRO A 721 -103.43 -43.94 -19.75
CA PRO A 721 -103.08 -44.68 -18.55
C PRO A 721 -101.61 -44.49 -18.13
N GLY A 722 -101.31 -44.48 -16.82
CA GLY A 722 -99.96 -44.41 -16.26
C GLY A 722 -99.22 -43.07 -16.29
N GLY A 723 -99.80 -41.99 -16.85
CA GLY A 723 -99.12 -40.71 -17.12
C GLY A 723 -98.69 -39.81 -15.94
N SER A 724 -97.93 -40.36 -14.98
CA SER A 724 -97.11 -39.63 -14.00
C SER A 724 -95.80 -40.38 -13.79
N SER A 725 -94.74 -39.71 -13.33
CA SER A 725 -93.41 -40.34 -13.13
C SER A 725 -93.36 -41.42 -12.04
N PHE A 726 -94.48 -41.67 -11.35
CA PHE A 726 -94.65 -42.72 -10.35
C PHE A 726 -95.79 -43.71 -10.69
N GLY A 727 -96.35 -43.63 -11.92
CA GLY A 727 -97.28 -44.60 -12.50
C GLY A 727 -98.77 -44.34 -12.23
N CYS A 728 -99.33 -43.19 -12.66
CA CYS A 728 -100.75 -42.81 -12.43
C CYS A 728 -101.36 -41.92 -13.56
N ASP A 729 -102.67 -42.03 -13.85
CA ASP A 729 -103.30 -41.83 -15.20
C ASP A 729 -103.83 -40.39 -15.61
N THR A 730 -104.03 -40.10 -16.93
CA THR A 730 -104.42 -38.78 -17.57
C THR A 730 -105.37 -38.86 -18.83
N ILE A 731 -105.89 -37.72 -19.39
CA ILE A 731 -106.89 -37.61 -20.51
C ILE A 731 -106.77 -36.24 -21.28
N THR A 732 -106.97 -36.16 -22.64
CA THR A 732 -106.89 -34.91 -23.49
C THR A 732 -107.69 -34.96 -24.85
N ASP A 733 -107.94 -33.81 -25.54
CA ASP A 733 -108.66 -33.61 -26.86
C ASP A 733 -107.89 -32.70 -27.90
N VAL A 734 -108.20 -32.69 -29.23
CA VAL A 734 -107.29 -32.19 -30.34
C VAL A 734 -107.91 -31.66 -31.69
N THR A 735 -107.35 -30.58 -32.34
CA THR A 735 -107.55 -30.12 -33.77
C THR A 735 -106.35 -29.30 -34.38
N ILE A 736 -106.16 -29.21 -35.74
CA ILE A 736 -104.95 -28.68 -36.49
C ILE A 736 -105.18 -27.86 -37.82
N ASN A 737 -104.25 -26.92 -38.19
CA ASN A 737 -104.07 -26.22 -39.52
C ASN A 737 -102.55 -26.11 -39.96
N LEU A 738 -102.19 -25.61 -41.18
CA LEU A 738 -100.79 -25.61 -41.74
C LEU A 738 -100.27 -24.30 -42.45
N MET A 739 -98.97 -23.95 -42.33
CA MET A 739 -98.30 -22.73 -42.90
C MET A 739 -96.74 -22.84 -43.20
N PRO A 740 -96.03 -21.89 -43.89
CA PRO A 740 -94.58 -22.01 -44.30
C PRO A 740 -93.55 -20.94 -43.79
N ASP A 741 -92.26 -21.32 -43.66
CA ASP A 741 -91.13 -20.62 -42.96
C ASP A 741 -90.45 -19.38 -43.62
N GLY A 742 -89.55 -18.70 -42.87
CA GLY A 742 -88.75 -17.52 -43.27
C GLY A 742 -87.26 -17.53 -42.80
N GLN A 743 -86.46 -16.49 -43.12
CA GLN A 743 -84.99 -16.48 -42.92
C GLN A 743 -84.37 -15.12 -42.47
N GLY A 744 -83.19 -15.17 -41.81
CA GLY A 744 -82.38 -14.01 -41.37
C GLY A 744 -80.94 -14.36 -40.92
N PHE A 745 -80.17 -13.38 -40.40
CA PHE A 745 -78.76 -13.54 -39.99
C PHE A 745 -78.41 -12.75 -38.70
N PHE A 746 -77.44 -13.23 -37.90
CA PHE A 746 -76.92 -12.52 -36.71
C PHE A 746 -75.42 -12.81 -36.45
N THR A 747 -74.66 -11.80 -36.01
CA THR A 747 -73.24 -11.94 -35.62
C THR A 747 -72.89 -11.11 -34.37
N ALA A 748 -71.94 -11.60 -33.56
CA ALA A 748 -71.38 -10.88 -32.40
C ALA A 748 -69.99 -11.41 -31.99
N ASP A 749 -69.23 -10.63 -31.22
CA ASP A 749 -68.02 -11.06 -30.50
C ASP A 749 -68.39 -11.58 -29.10
N LEU A 750 -67.73 -12.63 -28.61
CA LEU A 750 -67.97 -13.22 -27.27
C LEU A 750 -66.66 -13.70 -26.63
N CYS A 751 -66.46 -13.47 -25.33
CA CYS A 751 -65.27 -13.94 -24.62
C CYS A 751 -65.30 -15.47 -24.42
N ARG A 752 -64.13 -16.10 -24.28
CA ARG A 752 -64.04 -17.54 -24.06
C ARG A 752 -64.62 -17.94 -22.70
N GLY A 753 -65.54 -18.90 -22.71
CA GLY A 753 -66.24 -19.38 -21.50
C GLY A 753 -67.55 -18.65 -21.21
N ASP A 754 -67.72 -17.42 -21.72
CA ASP A 754 -69.03 -16.79 -21.75
C ASP A 754 -69.98 -17.53 -22.68
N THR A 755 -71.28 -17.32 -22.46
CA THR A 755 -72.37 -17.90 -23.27
C THR A 755 -73.39 -16.80 -23.57
N ILE A 756 -73.56 -16.47 -24.85
CA ILE A 756 -74.68 -15.62 -25.28
C ILE A 756 -75.89 -16.51 -25.54
N TRP A 757 -77.00 -16.20 -24.87
CA TRP A 757 -78.25 -16.93 -24.98
C TRP A 757 -79.17 -16.22 -25.96
N LEU A 758 -79.20 -16.69 -27.21
CA LEU A 758 -80.04 -16.15 -28.26
C LEU A 758 -81.31 -17.01 -28.36
N PHE A 759 -82.44 -16.44 -27.94
CA PHE A 759 -83.76 -17.10 -27.96
C PHE A 759 -83.82 -18.46 -27.22
N GLY A 760 -83.00 -18.62 -26.17
CA GLY A 760 -82.93 -19.84 -25.35
C GLY A 760 -81.89 -20.86 -25.82
N GLU A 761 -81.26 -20.63 -26.97
CA GLU A 761 -80.12 -21.42 -27.46
C GLU A 761 -78.78 -20.77 -27.09
N ALA A 762 -77.82 -21.61 -26.70
CA ALA A 762 -76.55 -21.18 -26.15
C ALA A 762 -75.46 -21.16 -27.23
N PHE A 763 -74.88 -19.98 -27.50
CA PHE A 763 -73.66 -19.86 -28.29
C PHE A 763 -72.48 -19.51 -27.37
N PHE A 764 -71.40 -20.28 -27.53
CA PHE A 764 -70.24 -20.29 -26.64
C PHE A 764 -69.06 -20.94 -27.38
N SER A 765 -67.89 -21.03 -26.75
CA SER A 765 -66.66 -21.55 -27.39
C SER A 765 -66.76 -22.97 -28.01
N GLY A 766 -67.75 -23.78 -27.65
CA GLY A 766 -68.01 -25.10 -28.24
C GLY A 766 -69.13 -25.14 -29.28
N LYS A 767 -69.89 -24.05 -29.43
CA LYS A 767 -70.97 -23.85 -30.40
C LYS A 767 -70.97 -22.37 -30.86
N PRO A 768 -69.98 -21.95 -31.67
CA PRO A 768 -69.90 -20.57 -32.16
C PRO A 768 -70.90 -20.29 -33.29
N ASN A 769 -71.25 -21.32 -34.07
CA ASN A 769 -72.09 -21.19 -35.26
C ASN A 769 -73.35 -22.04 -35.14
N GLY A 770 -74.44 -21.64 -35.79
CA GLY A 770 -75.62 -22.50 -35.98
C GLY A 770 -76.87 -21.74 -36.40
N MET A 771 -77.78 -22.43 -37.10
CA MET A 771 -79.10 -21.88 -37.39
C MET A 771 -80.02 -21.98 -36.16
N LEU A 772 -80.57 -20.85 -35.74
CA LEU A 772 -81.72 -20.79 -34.85
C LEU A 772 -83.01 -20.94 -35.64
N ARG A 773 -83.71 -22.05 -35.44
CA ARG A 773 -85.10 -22.22 -35.87
C ARG A 773 -86.00 -21.55 -34.83
N LEU A 774 -86.25 -20.26 -35.00
CA LEU A 774 -87.12 -19.49 -34.11
C LEU A 774 -88.58 -19.85 -34.38
N ALA A 775 -89.12 -20.73 -33.55
CA ALA A 775 -90.44 -21.31 -33.74
C ALA A 775 -91.55 -20.24 -33.77
N ASN A 776 -92.36 -20.23 -34.82
CA ASN A 776 -93.50 -19.34 -35.04
C ASN A 776 -93.20 -17.81 -35.07
N THR A 777 -91.93 -17.37 -35.15
CA THR A 777 -91.60 -15.93 -35.08
C THR A 777 -91.66 -15.16 -36.40
N ALA A 778 -91.84 -15.85 -37.54
CA ALA A 778 -92.07 -15.15 -38.80
C ALA A 778 -93.43 -14.42 -38.76
N ALA A 779 -93.60 -13.36 -39.53
CA ALA A 779 -94.82 -12.53 -39.48
C ALA A 779 -96.12 -13.27 -39.87
N ASN A 780 -96.01 -14.49 -40.40
CA ASN A 780 -97.07 -15.43 -40.71
C ASN A 780 -97.19 -16.59 -39.69
N GLY A 781 -96.55 -16.51 -38.53
CA GLY A 781 -96.63 -17.53 -37.48
C GLY A 781 -95.88 -18.83 -37.79
N CYS A 782 -94.87 -18.77 -38.67
CA CYS A 782 -94.01 -19.90 -39.05
C CYS A 782 -92.59 -19.69 -38.56
N ASP A 783 -91.69 -20.64 -38.83
CA ASP A 783 -90.39 -20.62 -38.18
C ASP A 783 -89.42 -19.72 -38.94
N SER A 784 -88.67 -18.89 -38.21
CA SER A 784 -87.61 -18.06 -38.80
C SER A 784 -86.27 -18.72 -38.58
N LEU A 785 -85.58 -19.10 -39.67
CA LEU A 785 -84.21 -19.58 -39.62
C LEU A 785 -83.25 -18.38 -39.58
N ILE A 786 -82.71 -18.06 -38.40
CA ILE A 786 -81.61 -17.09 -38.28
C ILE A 786 -80.30 -17.86 -38.29
N ASP A 787 -79.44 -17.62 -39.28
CA ASP A 787 -78.07 -18.15 -39.26
C ASP A 787 -77.18 -17.29 -38.35
N VAL A 788 -76.59 -17.91 -37.34
CA VAL A 788 -75.80 -17.25 -36.28
C VAL A 788 -74.33 -17.63 -36.43
N ALA A 789 -73.45 -16.62 -36.45
CA ALA A 789 -72.00 -16.80 -36.36
C ALA A 789 -71.39 -15.89 -35.29
N ILE A 790 -70.91 -16.50 -34.20
CA ILE A 790 -70.28 -15.80 -33.06
C ILE A 790 -68.75 -15.95 -33.16
N ASN A 791 -68.06 -14.82 -33.09
CA ASN A 791 -66.60 -14.75 -33.04
C ASN A 791 -66.12 -14.92 -31.60
N ILE A 792 -65.35 -15.98 -31.31
CA ILE A 792 -64.90 -16.28 -29.94
C ILE A 792 -63.53 -15.64 -29.69
N LEU A 793 -63.52 -14.61 -28.86
CA LEU A 793 -62.30 -13.94 -28.41
C LEU A 793 -61.55 -14.85 -27.43
N ALA A 794 -60.31 -15.21 -27.79
CA ALA A 794 -59.42 -15.97 -26.91
C ALA A 794 -59.02 -15.16 -25.67
N ASP A 795 -58.71 -15.86 -24.59
CA ASP A 795 -58.23 -15.26 -23.33
C ASP A 795 -56.96 -14.45 -23.59
N ALA A 796 -56.89 -13.21 -23.09
CA ALA A 796 -55.67 -12.42 -23.17
C ALA A 796 -54.66 -12.96 -22.15
N ILE A 797 -53.69 -13.76 -22.63
CA ILE A 797 -52.60 -14.30 -21.83
C ILE A 797 -51.41 -13.34 -21.92
N GLY A 798 -51.15 -12.61 -20.83
CA GLY A 798 -49.87 -11.95 -20.61
C GLY A 798 -48.89 -12.89 -19.91
N THR A 799 -47.59 -12.70 -20.14
CA THR A 799 -46.56 -13.25 -19.26
C THR A 799 -45.90 -12.14 -18.46
N PHE A 800 -45.55 -12.45 -17.21
CA PHE A 800 -44.63 -11.66 -16.40
C PHE A 800 -43.44 -12.56 -16.08
N ASP A 801 -42.54 -12.64 -17.05
CA ASP A 801 -41.31 -13.40 -16.94
C ASP A 801 -40.22 -12.47 -16.40
N THR A 802 -39.62 -12.83 -15.27
CA THR A 802 -38.58 -11.99 -14.64
C THR A 802 -37.49 -12.82 -13.98
N VAL A 803 -36.30 -12.25 -13.92
CA VAL A 803 -35.12 -12.90 -13.33
C VAL A 803 -34.92 -12.36 -11.92
N LEU A 804 -34.91 -13.24 -10.93
CA LEU A 804 -34.68 -12.91 -9.52
C LEU A 804 -33.52 -13.73 -8.96
N CYS A 805 -32.94 -13.23 -7.88
CA CYS A 805 -31.99 -13.99 -7.07
C CYS A 805 -32.71 -15.11 -6.31
N GLU A 806 -32.04 -16.24 -6.06
CA GLU A 806 -32.60 -17.39 -5.33
C GLU A 806 -33.29 -17.03 -3.99
N ASN A 807 -32.77 -16.03 -3.28
CA ASN A 807 -33.27 -15.54 -1.99
C ASN A 807 -34.42 -14.51 -2.11
N ALA A 808 -34.72 -14.01 -3.31
CA ALA A 808 -35.60 -12.86 -3.52
C ALA A 808 -37.06 -13.26 -3.78
N SER A 809 -37.97 -12.30 -3.58
CA SER A 809 -39.39 -12.47 -3.88
C SER A 809 -40.01 -11.21 -4.45
N VAL A 810 -40.84 -11.35 -5.49
CA VAL A 810 -41.68 -10.27 -6.02
C VAL A 810 -43.13 -10.48 -5.58
N THR A 811 -43.80 -9.40 -5.17
CA THR A 811 -45.25 -9.42 -4.94
C THR A 811 -45.94 -8.70 -6.10
N TYR A 812 -46.75 -9.44 -6.85
CA TYR A 812 -47.42 -8.97 -8.05
C TYR A 812 -48.92 -9.28 -7.93
N TYR A 813 -49.78 -8.25 -8.07
CA TYR A 813 -51.22 -8.32 -7.78
C TYR A 813 -51.56 -8.97 -6.42
N GLY A 814 -50.81 -8.61 -5.37
CA GLY A 814 -51.04 -9.11 -4.00
C GLY A 814 -50.62 -10.57 -3.77
N GLN A 815 -50.09 -11.26 -4.79
CA GLN A 815 -49.53 -12.60 -4.63
C GLN A 815 -48.00 -12.55 -4.69
N THR A 816 -47.35 -13.20 -3.72
CA THR A 816 -45.89 -13.30 -3.66
C THR A 816 -45.39 -14.52 -4.44
N PHE A 817 -44.32 -14.33 -5.19
CA PHE A 817 -43.60 -15.35 -5.96
C PHE A 817 -42.13 -15.35 -5.52
N SER A 818 -41.55 -16.53 -5.32
CA SER A 818 -40.19 -16.75 -4.80
C SER A 818 -39.71 -18.18 -5.14
N ALA A 819 -38.57 -18.64 -4.64
CA ALA A 819 -38.12 -20.03 -4.77
C ALA A 819 -39.15 -21.09 -4.34
N ALA A 820 -40.00 -20.79 -3.34
CA ALA A 820 -41.07 -21.68 -2.90
C ALA A 820 -42.31 -21.67 -3.82
N ARG A 821 -42.45 -20.65 -4.67
CA ARG A 821 -43.55 -20.52 -5.65
C ARG A 821 -43.07 -19.80 -6.92
N PRO A 822 -42.18 -20.42 -7.73
CA PRO A 822 -41.49 -19.75 -8.84
C PRO A 822 -42.36 -19.60 -10.09
N ARG A 823 -43.56 -20.20 -10.09
CA ARG A 823 -44.55 -20.08 -11.16
C ARG A 823 -45.95 -19.99 -10.58
N GLY A 824 -46.84 -19.36 -11.33
CA GLY A 824 -48.28 -19.41 -11.08
C GLY A 824 -49.02 -18.48 -12.03
N SER A 825 -50.32 -18.70 -12.16
CA SER A 825 -51.20 -17.83 -12.91
C SER A 825 -52.25 -17.20 -11.99
N PHE A 826 -52.74 -16.03 -12.36
CA PHE A 826 -53.94 -15.47 -11.77
C PHE A 826 -54.77 -14.75 -12.82
N ARG A 827 -56.09 -14.77 -12.59
CA ARG A 827 -57.11 -14.14 -13.42
C ARG A 827 -57.27 -12.69 -12.99
N ILE A 828 -57.15 -11.77 -13.93
CA ILE A 828 -57.57 -10.38 -13.82
C ILE A 828 -59.01 -10.32 -14.37
N PRO A 829 -60.04 -10.20 -13.51
CA PRO A 829 -61.42 -10.15 -13.98
C PRO A 829 -61.64 -8.90 -14.83
N GLN A 830 -62.29 -9.04 -15.98
CA GLN A 830 -62.54 -7.93 -16.91
C GLN A 830 -61.28 -7.17 -17.38
N GLY A 831 -60.10 -7.81 -17.36
CA GLY A 831 -58.81 -7.18 -17.63
C GLY A 831 -58.58 -6.67 -19.06
N SER A 832 -59.43 -7.02 -20.02
CA SER A 832 -59.33 -6.52 -21.41
C SER A 832 -60.19 -5.28 -21.64
N TYR A 833 -59.89 -4.49 -22.69
CA TYR A 833 -60.67 -3.32 -23.08
C TYR A 833 -62.12 -3.64 -23.52
N ARG A 834 -62.50 -4.93 -23.60
CA ARG A 834 -63.87 -5.42 -23.84
C ARG A 834 -64.43 -6.23 -22.67
N MET A 835 -63.88 -6.05 -21.46
CA MET A 835 -64.32 -6.73 -20.23
C MET A 835 -64.20 -8.28 -20.24
N CYS A 836 -63.44 -8.86 -21.17
CA CYS A 836 -63.05 -10.27 -21.05
C CYS A 836 -62.03 -10.44 -19.92
N ASP A 837 -62.01 -11.61 -19.30
CA ASP A 837 -60.95 -11.99 -18.38
C ASP A 837 -59.59 -12.04 -19.08
N SER A 838 -58.55 -11.67 -18.35
CA SER A 838 -57.16 -11.79 -18.78
C SER A 838 -56.39 -12.63 -17.76
N PHE A 839 -55.45 -13.44 -18.22
CA PHE A 839 -54.59 -14.25 -17.35
C PHE A 839 -53.17 -13.74 -17.43
N VAL A 840 -52.51 -13.51 -16.29
CA VAL A 840 -51.07 -13.30 -16.27
C VAL A 840 -50.41 -14.57 -15.73
N ASN A 841 -49.57 -15.17 -16.57
CA ASN A 841 -48.67 -16.25 -16.17
C ASN A 841 -47.36 -15.63 -15.66
N VAL A 842 -47.05 -15.81 -14.38
CA VAL A 842 -45.78 -15.40 -13.79
C VAL A 842 -44.79 -16.55 -13.89
N THR A 843 -43.62 -16.27 -14.48
CA THR A 843 -42.47 -17.19 -14.47
C THR A 843 -41.26 -16.49 -13.85
N LEU A 844 -40.82 -16.98 -12.69
CA LEU A 844 -39.53 -16.60 -12.15
C LEU A 844 -38.44 -17.51 -12.71
N GLN A 845 -37.43 -16.91 -13.34
CA GLN A 845 -36.13 -17.54 -13.50
C GLN A 845 -35.27 -17.13 -12.30
N LEU A 846 -34.93 -18.10 -11.47
CA LEU A 846 -34.09 -17.87 -10.29
C LEU A 846 -32.62 -18.12 -10.65
N LEU A 847 -31.77 -17.11 -10.44
CA LEU A 847 -30.33 -17.28 -10.53
C LEU A 847 -29.79 -17.79 -9.18
N PRO A 848 -29.09 -18.94 -9.16
CA PRO A 848 -28.43 -19.41 -7.95
C PRO A 848 -27.27 -18.48 -7.57
N LEU A 849 -26.87 -18.54 -6.30
CA LEU A 849 -25.69 -17.83 -5.81
C LEU A 849 -24.44 -18.18 -6.65
N ALA A 850 -23.81 -17.18 -7.26
CA ALA A 850 -22.65 -17.41 -8.12
C ALA A 850 -21.43 -17.81 -7.26
N SER A 851 -21.07 -19.09 -7.29
CA SER A 851 -19.97 -19.64 -6.49
C SER A 851 -18.63 -19.61 -7.22
N SER A 852 -17.59 -19.03 -6.61
CA SER A 852 -16.21 -19.09 -7.09
C SER A 852 -15.24 -19.52 -5.98
N THR A 853 -14.02 -19.91 -6.35
CA THR A 853 -12.96 -20.29 -5.42
C THR A 853 -11.83 -19.28 -5.46
N PHE A 854 -11.41 -18.77 -4.30
CA PHE A 854 -10.20 -17.96 -4.16
C PHE A 854 -9.15 -18.75 -3.38
N SER A 855 -8.03 -19.08 -4.03
CA SER A 855 -6.92 -19.81 -3.43
C SER A 855 -5.59 -19.16 -3.76
N THR A 856 -4.79 -18.89 -2.73
CA THR A 856 -3.42 -18.36 -2.85
C THR A 856 -2.58 -18.86 -1.69
N THR A 857 -1.26 -18.87 -1.85
CA THR A 857 -0.33 -18.96 -0.72
C THR A 857 -0.18 -17.58 -0.07
N ILE A 858 -0.01 -17.54 1.25
CA ILE A 858 0.37 -16.34 2.03
C ILE A 858 1.53 -16.63 2.98
N CYS A 859 2.13 -15.59 3.54
CA CYS A 859 3.20 -15.71 4.52
C CYS A 859 2.65 -15.86 5.96
N ARG A 860 3.49 -16.32 6.89
CA ARG A 860 3.09 -16.62 8.26
C ARG A 860 2.92 -15.35 9.10
N GLY A 861 1.78 -14.67 8.93
CA GLY A 861 1.42 -13.43 9.62
C GLY A 861 0.49 -12.55 8.79
N ASP A 862 0.48 -12.76 7.48
CA ASP A 862 -0.39 -12.06 6.54
C ASP A 862 -1.88 -12.40 6.74
N SER A 863 -2.72 -11.56 6.14
CA SER A 863 -4.11 -11.93 5.85
C SER A 863 -4.55 -11.40 4.49
N VAL A 864 -5.35 -12.19 3.77
CA VAL A 864 -6.07 -11.72 2.58
C VAL A 864 -7.45 -11.25 3.00
N ARG A 865 -7.82 -10.04 2.57
CA ARG A 865 -9.18 -9.53 2.72
C ARG A 865 -10.02 -9.97 1.52
N VAL A 866 -11.02 -10.81 1.75
CA VAL A 866 -12.00 -11.24 0.73
C VAL A 866 -13.37 -10.72 1.15
N GLY A 867 -13.97 -9.86 0.32
CA GLY A 867 -15.13 -9.07 0.72
C GLY A 867 -14.81 -8.23 1.97
N ASN A 868 -15.60 -8.36 3.02
CA ASN A 868 -15.37 -7.72 4.31
C ASN A 868 -14.67 -8.61 5.36
N GLN A 869 -14.30 -9.85 5.01
CA GLN A 869 -13.66 -10.81 5.91
C GLN A 869 -12.16 -10.91 5.66
N TYR A 870 -11.38 -11.23 6.69
CA TYR A 870 -9.93 -11.44 6.61
C TYR A 870 -9.62 -12.91 6.88
N PHE A 871 -8.77 -13.51 6.04
CA PHE A 871 -8.32 -14.90 6.13
C PHE A 871 -6.80 -14.93 6.31
N SER A 872 -6.32 -15.62 7.34
CA SER A 872 -4.91 -15.72 7.72
C SER A 872 -4.51 -17.18 7.98
N ALA A 873 -3.27 -17.41 8.41
CA ALA A 873 -2.83 -18.73 8.87
C ALA A 873 -3.65 -19.32 10.04
N GLN A 874 -4.41 -18.50 10.77
CA GLN A 874 -5.28 -18.93 11.88
C GLN A 874 -6.71 -19.28 11.42
N ASN A 875 -7.15 -18.75 10.28
CA ASN A 875 -8.42 -19.06 9.62
C ASN A 875 -8.22 -19.19 8.10
N PRO A 876 -7.52 -20.24 7.62
CA PRO A 876 -7.09 -20.32 6.23
C PRO A 876 -8.23 -20.62 5.24
N SER A 877 -9.45 -20.93 5.69
CA SER A 877 -10.57 -21.20 4.80
C SER A 877 -11.92 -20.76 5.35
N GLY A 878 -12.89 -20.61 4.45
CA GLY A 878 -14.28 -20.24 4.76
C GLY A 878 -15.01 -19.69 3.54
N THR A 879 -16.26 -19.25 3.70
CA THR A 879 -17.08 -18.75 2.60
C THR A 879 -17.51 -17.31 2.83
N VAL A 880 -17.16 -16.43 1.90
CA VAL A 880 -17.57 -15.02 1.90
C VAL A 880 -18.76 -14.83 0.98
N VAL A 881 -19.87 -14.34 1.50
CA VAL A 881 -20.97 -13.84 0.66
C VAL A 881 -20.72 -12.37 0.33
N LEU A 882 -20.68 -12.05 -0.96
CA LEU A 882 -20.61 -10.70 -1.51
C LEU A 882 -22.03 -10.29 -1.92
N THR A 883 -22.67 -9.45 -1.12
CA THR A 883 -24.05 -9.01 -1.38
C THR A 883 -24.14 -8.15 -2.64
N GLY A 884 -25.06 -8.51 -3.54
CA GLY A 884 -25.31 -7.76 -4.78
C GLY A 884 -24.19 -7.77 -5.83
N ALA A 885 -23.22 -8.68 -5.75
CA ALA A 885 -22.02 -8.68 -6.59
C ALA A 885 -22.14 -9.35 -7.97
N SER A 886 -23.31 -9.88 -8.35
CA SER A 886 -23.55 -10.42 -9.70
C SER A 886 -24.08 -9.35 -10.67
N ALA A 887 -24.03 -9.63 -11.97
CA ALA A 887 -24.47 -8.71 -13.04
C ALA A 887 -25.96 -8.30 -13.02
N LEU A 888 -26.78 -8.84 -12.11
CA LEU A 888 -28.17 -8.42 -11.85
C LEU A 888 -28.42 -8.04 -10.37
N GLY A 889 -27.36 -7.77 -9.61
CA GLY A 889 -27.48 -7.40 -8.19
C GLY A 889 -27.82 -8.56 -7.26
N CYS A 890 -27.45 -9.80 -7.63
CA CYS A 890 -27.57 -10.96 -6.75
C CYS A 890 -26.29 -11.22 -5.96
N ASP A 891 -26.46 -11.88 -4.82
CA ASP A 891 -25.35 -12.28 -3.96
C ASP A 891 -24.48 -13.36 -4.64
N SER A 892 -23.16 -13.26 -4.44
CA SER A 892 -22.17 -14.22 -4.93
C SER A 892 -21.39 -14.80 -3.75
N SER A 893 -20.91 -16.04 -3.84
CA SER A 893 -20.16 -16.69 -2.75
C SER A 893 -18.74 -17.06 -3.17
N ILE A 894 -17.73 -16.60 -2.44
CA ILE A 894 -16.33 -16.97 -2.63
C ILE A 894 -15.93 -17.98 -1.56
N LEU A 895 -15.59 -19.22 -1.97
CA LEU A 895 -14.92 -20.19 -1.11
C LEU A 895 -13.42 -19.86 -1.07
N VAL A 896 -12.95 -19.40 0.09
CA VAL A 896 -11.54 -19.08 0.34
C VAL A 896 -10.82 -20.33 0.84
N SER A 897 -9.62 -20.58 0.29
CA SER A 897 -8.72 -21.65 0.73
C SER A 897 -7.26 -21.23 0.57
N LEU A 898 -6.62 -20.82 1.65
CA LEU A 898 -5.24 -20.35 1.70
C LEU A 898 -4.26 -21.48 2.03
N SER A 899 -3.16 -21.54 1.28
CA SER A 899 -1.92 -22.20 1.70
C SER A 899 -1.06 -21.21 2.49
N VAL A 900 -0.21 -21.71 3.40
CA VAL A 900 0.74 -20.88 4.16
C VAL A 900 2.15 -21.33 3.80
N SER A 901 3.00 -20.40 3.34
CA SER A 901 4.40 -20.71 3.04
C SER A 901 5.14 -21.11 4.33
N PRO A 902 5.89 -22.22 4.36
CA PRO A 902 6.74 -22.56 5.49
C PRO A 902 7.73 -21.43 5.81
N PRO A 903 8.07 -21.17 7.09
CA PRO A 903 9.05 -20.15 7.43
C PRO A 903 10.41 -20.50 6.83
N ILE A 904 11.07 -19.53 6.18
CA ILE A 904 12.41 -19.72 5.61
C ILE A 904 13.41 -19.93 6.76
N GLN A 905 14.23 -20.97 6.64
CA GLN A 905 15.32 -21.30 7.55
C GLN A 905 16.61 -21.42 6.76
N ALA A 906 17.64 -20.68 7.15
CA ALA A 906 18.93 -20.67 6.46
C ALA A 906 20.10 -20.57 7.45
N GLN A 907 21.24 -21.13 7.05
CA GLN A 907 22.49 -21.10 7.80
C GLN A 907 23.48 -20.20 7.06
N LEU A 908 23.91 -19.12 7.73
CA LEU A 908 24.86 -18.14 7.23
C LEU A 908 26.15 -18.25 8.05
N LEU A 909 27.28 -18.48 7.39
CA LEU A 909 28.61 -18.52 8.01
C LEU A 909 29.38 -17.22 7.68
N PRO A 910 29.47 -16.25 8.60
CA PRO A 910 30.35 -15.09 8.43
C PRO A 910 31.82 -15.50 8.58
N GLN A 911 32.68 -14.92 7.75
CA GLN A 911 34.14 -14.98 7.85
C GLN A 911 34.66 -13.59 8.24
N ALA A 912 35.82 -13.55 8.92
CA ALA A 912 36.41 -12.31 9.40
C ALA A 912 37.05 -11.48 8.26
N LEU A 913 37.30 -10.19 8.51
CA LEU A 913 38.04 -9.32 7.59
C LEU A 913 39.44 -9.87 7.33
N HIS A 914 39.80 -10.05 6.06
CA HIS A 914 41.16 -10.40 5.66
C HIS A 914 42.11 -9.28 6.10
N CYS A 915 43.10 -9.62 6.93
CA CYS A 915 44.10 -8.69 7.50
C CYS A 915 43.54 -7.45 8.21
N ASN A 916 42.26 -7.47 8.63
CA ASN A 916 41.52 -6.30 9.13
C ASN A 916 41.35 -5.14 8.12
N GLU A 917 41.59 -5.39 6.83
CA GLU A 917 41.37 -4.39 5.78
C GLU A 917 39.86 -4.11 5.59
N PRO A 918 39.43 -2.85 5.46
CA PRO A 918 38.02 -2.51 5.30
C PRO A 918 37.37 -3.20 4.10
N ASN A 919 36.12 -3.64 4.27
CA ASN A 919 35.29 -4.25 3.23
C ASN A 919 35.85 -5.56 2.65
N THR A 920 36.63 -6.32 3.42
CA THR A 920 37.19 -7.62 2.99
C THR A 920 36.48 -8.84 3.58
N GLY A 921 35.51 -8.67 4.48
CA GLY A 921 34.74 -9.78 5.05
C GLY A 921 33.82 -10.43 4.02
N GLU A 922 33.42 -11.68 4.30
CA GLU A 922 32.41 -12.39 3.51
C GLU A 922 31.45 -13.22 4.38
N VAL A 923 30.32 -13.62 3.78
CA VAL A 923 29.32 -14.50 4.37
C VAL A 923 28.94 -15.58 3.37
N LEU A 924 29.03 -16.84 3.78
CA LEU A 924 28.61 -18.00 3.00
C LEU A 924 27.18 -18.42 3.40
N LEU A 925 26.28 -18.52 2.41
CA LEU A 925 25.00 -19.20 2.56
C LEU A 925 25.22 -20.72 2.46
N GLU A 926 25.29 -21.39 3.61
CA GLU A 926 25.60 -22.82 3.69
C GLU A 926 24.38 -23.69 3.40
N THR A 927 23.22 -23.36 3.98
CA THR A 927 21.94 -24.04 3.72
C THR A 927 20.79 -23.05 3.64
N ILE A 928 19.74 -23.42 2.90
CA ILE A 928 18.45 -22.72 2.86
C ILE A 928 17.30 -23.71 2.65
N SER A 929 16.20 -23.52 3.36
CA SER A 929 15.05 -24.41 3.43
C SER A 929 13.79 -23.67 3.91
N GLY A 930 12.64 -24.35 3.91
CA GLY A 930 11.35 -23.70 4.12
C GLY A 930 10.88 -22.98 2.86
N GLY A 931 10.08 -21.92 3.01
CA GLY A 931 9.57 -21.10 1.90
C GLY A 931 8.79 -21.86 0.83
N THR A 932 8.54 -21.17 -0.28
CA THR A 932 7.92 -21.72 -1.50
C THR A 932 8.69 -21.26 -2.74
N GLY A 933 9.15 -22.22 -3.55
CA GLY A 933 9.78 -21.95 -4.85
C GLY A 933 11.28 -21.60 -4.78
N SER A 934 11.74 -20.75 -5.69
CA SER A 934 13.11 -20.23 -5.70
C SER A 934 13.32 -19.09 -4.70
N TYR A 935 14.55 -18.90 -4.21
CA TYR A 935 14.90 -17.85 -3.26
C TYR A 935 15.64 -16.67 -3.90
N GLN A 936 15.50 -15.50 -3.28
CA GLN A 936 16.35 -14.34 -3.46
C GLN A 936 16.98 -13.91 -2.13
N ILE A 937 18.10 -13.21 -2.20
CA ILE A 937 18.85 -12.67 -1.06
C ILE A 937 19.16 -11.19 -1.31
N SER A 938 19.05 -10.39 -0.26
CA SER A 938 19.48 -9.00 -0.18
C SER A 938 20.34 -8.83 1.08
N LEU A 939 21.31 -7.94 1.01
CA LEU A 939 22.25 -7.60 2.07
C LEU A 939 22.07 -6.11 2.40
N ASP A 940 21.81 -5.79 3.65
CA ASP A 940 21.69 -4.42 4.18
C ASP A 940 20.70 -3.53 3.40
N ASN A 941 19.63 -4.15 2.88
CA ASN A 941 18.61 -3.55 2.00
C ASN A 941 19.09 -3.18 0.58
N GLY A 942 20.22 -3.73 0.14
CA GLY A 942 20.67 -3.72 -1.24
C GLY A 942 19.76 -4.52 -2.20
N PRO A 943 20.08 -4.57 -3.49
CA PRO A 943 19.26 -5.26 -4.49
C PRO A 943 19.11 -6.77 -4.19
N LEU A 944 17.95 -7.31 -4.55
CA LEU A 944 17.69 -8.76 -4.47
C LEU A 944 18.39 -9.48 -5.62
N GLN A 945 19.18 -10.50 -5.30
CA GLN A 945 19.82 -11.43 -6.25
C GLN A 945 19.40 -12.87 -5.97
N ALA A 946 19.54 -13.79 -6.94
CA ALA A 946 19.15 -15.18 -6.77
C ALA A 946 19.99 -15.88 -5.69
N ALA A 947 19.35 -16.71 -4.85
CA ALA A 947 19.98 -17.34 -3.69
C ALA A 947 19.93 -18.87 -3.74
N ALA A 948 21.08 -19.50 -3.45
CA ALA A 948 21.24 -20.95 -3.38
C ALA A 948 22.39 -21.31 -2.41
N PRO A 949 22.42 -22.53 -1.85
CA PRO A 949 23.55 -23.02 -1.07
C PRO A 949 24.87 -22.87 -1.83
N GLY A 950 25.92 -22.39 -1.15
CA GLY A 950 27.22 -22.10 -1.72
C GLY A 950 27.43 -20.64 -2.16
N LEU A 951 26.40 -19.79 -2.15
CA LEU A 951 26.53 -18.37 -2.48
C LEU A 951 27.35 -17.63 -1.41
N ARG A 952 28.36 -16.86 -1.85
CA ARG A 952 29.14 -15.95 -1.02
C ARG A 952 28.69 -14.50 -1.24
N LEU A 953 28.44 -13.78 -0.15
CA LEU A 953 28.31 -12.33 -0.12
C LEU A 953 29.67 -11.76 0.32
N THR A 954 30.38 -11.05 -0.55
CA THR A 954 31.70 -10.47 -0.27
C THR A 954 31.63 -8.95 -0.17
N GLY A 955 32.71 -8.31 0.27
CA GLY A 955 32.78 -6.83 0.34
C GLY A 955 32.35 -6.25 1.70
N LEU A 956 32.31 -7.08 2.75
CA LEU A 956 31.69 -6.72 4.03
C LEU A 956 32.65 -5.99 4.96
N SER A 957 32.17 -4.90 5.56
CA SER A 957 32.81 -4.20 6.67
C SER A 957 32.81 -5.05 7.95
N ALA A 958 33.54 -4.62 8.99
CA ALA A 958 33.35 -5.20 10.32
C ALA A 958 32.07 -4.65 10.96
N GLY A 959 31.28 -5.51 11.61
CA GLY A 959 30.07 -5.14 12.33
C GLY A 959 28.84 -5.99 12.01
N GLY A 960 27.68 -5.47 12.41
CA GLY A 960 26.39 -6.13 12.21
C GLY A 960 25.83 -5.90 10.80
N HIS A 961 25.58 -6.98 10.08
CA HIS A 961 24.93 -6.98 8.76
C HIS A 961 23.56 -7.66 8.86
N THR A 962 22.62 -7.25 7.99
CA THR A 962 21.27 -7.81 7.90
C THR A 962 21.06 -8.48 6.56
N VAL A 963 20.90 -9.80 6.57
CA VAL A 963 20.60 -10.58 5.37
C VAL A 963 19.10 -10.83 5.30
N ARG A 964 18.47 -10.33 4.22
CA ARG A 964 17.06 -10.55 3.89
C ARG A 964 16.95 -11.65 2.86
N LEU A 965 16.39 -12.79 3.23
CA LEU A 965 16.02 -13.86 2.32
C LEU A 965 14.54 -13.77 1.97
N VAL A 966 14.18 -13.99 0.71
CA VAL A 966 12.81 -13.90 0.18
C VAL A 966 12.51 -15.13 -0.69
N ASP A 967 11.33 -15.73 -0.58
CA ASP A 967 10.88 -16.83 -1.46
C ASP A 967 10.10 -16.34 -2.69
N GLN A 968 9.65 -17.26 -3.55
CA GLN A 968 8.93 -16.94 -4.78
C GLN A 968 7.49 -16.41 -4.54
N VAL A 969 6.94 -16.60 -3.35
CA VAL A 969 5.64 -16.03 -2.94
C VAL A 969 5.82 -14.60 -2.41
N GLY A 970 7.07 -14.20 -2.11
CA GLY A 970 7.42 -12.89 -1.53
C GLY A 970 7.57 -12.92 -0.02
N CYS A 971 7.49 -14.11 0.61
CA CYS A 971 7.68 -14.27 2.04
C CYS A 971 9.14 -14.13 2.40
N ASP A 972 9.46 -13.37 3.44
CA ASP A 972 10.83 -13.06 3.81
C ASP A 972 11.21 -13.46 5.25
N THR A 973 12.52 -13.47 5.48
CA THR A 973 13.12 -13.58 6.81
C THR A 973 14.35 -12.68 6.87
N LEU A 974 14.56 -12.03 8.03
CA LEU A 974 15.71 -11.19 8.30
C LEU A 974 16.63 -11.92 9.27
N ILE A 975 17.86 -12.19 8.85
CA ILE A 975 18.89 -12.82 9.67
C ILE A 975 19.98 -11.78 9.93
N SER A 976 20.09 -11.34 11.18
CA SER A 976 21.20 -10.52 11.63
C SER A 976 22.44 -11.39 11.89
N ILE A 977 23.58 -10.93 11.39
CA ILE A 977 24.88 -11.60 11.47
C ILE A 977 25.95 -10.58 11.85
N SER A 978 27.09 -11.03 12.40
CA SER A 978 28.24 -10.18 12.71
C SER A 978 29.44 -10.63 11.89
N VAL A 979 30.00 -9.73 11.08
CA VAL A 979 31.29 -9.90 10.42
C VAL A 979 32.35 -9.35 11.36
N ASN A 980 33.27 -10.22 11.78
CA ASN A 980 34.23 -9.90 12.84
C ASN A 980 35.55 -9.40 12.24
N THR A 981 36.31 -8.64 13.04
CA THR A 981 37.74 -8.38 12.78
C THR A 981 38.54 -9.67 12.95
N SER A 982 39.56 -9.88 12.12
CA SER A 982 40.61 -10.88 12.35
C SER A 982 41.43 -10.55 13.60
N ALA A 983 42.12 -11.55 14.14
CA ALA A 983 42.96 -11.38 15.33
C ALA A 983 44.00 -10.27 15.11
N MET A 984 44.21 -9.42 16.13
CA MET A 984 45.21 -8.37 16.05
C MET A 984 46.61 -8.98 16.17
N LEU A 985 47.29 -9.09 15.03
CA LEU A 985 48.69 -9.45 14.95
C LEU A 985 49.52 -8.37 15.65
N GLN A 986 50.38 -8.76 16.59
CA GLN A 986 51.25 -7.85 17.34
C GLN A 986 52.70 -8.28 17.14
N LEU A 987 53.51 -7.32 16.68
CA LEU A 987 54.97 -7.37 16.69
C LEU A 987 55.44 -6.28 17.65
N GLN A 988 56.46 -6.58 18.45
CA GLN A 988 57.12 -5.61 19.31
C GLN A 988 58.63 -5.82 19.29
N LEU A 989 59.37 -4.82 18.84
CA LEU A 989 60.82 -4.74 18.94
C LEU A 989 61.28 -4.26 20.34
N PRO A 990 62.54 -4.55 20.73
CA PRO A 990 63.15 -3.86 21.86
C PRO A 990 63.26 -2.36 21.57
N GLY A 991 63.17 -1.53 22.61
CA GLY A 991 63.29 -0.07 22.46
C GLY A 991 64.72 0.37 22.09
N ASP A 992 64.80 1.46 21.33
CA ASP A 992 66.03 2.05 20.78
C ASP A 992 67.20 2.07 21.77
N THR A 993 68.39 1.73 21.27
CA THR A 993 69.56 1.46 22.10
C THR A 993 70.77 2.27 21.64
N THR A 994 71.52 2.82 22.60
CA THR A 994 72.79 3.53 22.35
C THR A 994 73.98 2.65 22.75
N ILE A 995 74.94 2.50 21.84
CA ILE A 995 76.21 1.79 22.08
C ILE A 995 77.41 2.72 21.80
N LYS A 996 78.60 2.33 22.26
CA LYS A 996 79.85 2.88 21.72
C LYS A 996 80.29 2.09 20.48
N LEU A 997 81.06 2.72 19.60
CA LEU A 997 81.66 2.10 18.41
C LEU A 997 82.34 0.76 18.76
N GLY A 998 82.02 -0.29 18.00
CA GLY A 998 82.49 -1.66 18.25
C GLY A 998 81.63 -2.47 19.24
N GLY A 999 80.55 -1.89 19.77
CA GLY A 999 79.55 -2.61 20.57
C GLY A 999 78.75 -3.65 19.77
N VAL A 1000 77.99 -4.48 20.50
CA VAL A 1000 77.12 -5.52 19.94
C VAL A 1000 75.75 -5.41 20.61
N VAL A 1001 74.68 -5.43 19.83
CA VAL A 1001 73.29 -5.44 20.33
C VAL A 1001 72.63 -6.76 19.93
N SER A 1002 71.98 -7.43 20.86
CA SER A 1002 71.11 -8.57 20.56
C SER A 1002 69.67 -8.09 20.44
N ILE A 1003 69.07 -8.27 19.27
CA ILE A 1003 67.71 -7.85 18.95
C ILE A 1003 66.80 -9.07 19.15
N ASN A 1004 65.82 -8.95 20.04
CA ASN A 1004 64.91 -10.03 20.43
C ASN A 1004 63.45 -9.55 20.32
N PRO A 1005 62.85 -9.56 19.12
CA PRO A 1005 61.45 -9.21 18.91
C PRO A 1005 60.53 -10.16 19.69
N GLN A 1006 59.35 -9.67 20.05
CA GLN A 1006 58.25 -10.49 20.56
C GLN A 1006 57.07 -10.43 19.57
N THR A 1007 56.33 -11.52 19.46
CA THR A 1007 55.15 -11.62 18.59
C THR A 1007 54.07 -12.48 19.28
N ASN A 1008 52.79 -12.16 19.02
CA ASN A 1008 51.65 -12.96 19.49
C ASN A 1008 51.17 -14.01 18.47
N PHE A 1009 51.79 -14.09 17.29
CA PHE A 1009 51.33 -14.91 16.17
C PHE A 1009 52.44 -15.76 15.53
N ASN A 1010 52.05 -16.91 14.97
CA ASN A 1010 52.92 -17.71 14.11
C ASN A 1010 53.06 -17.00 12.76
N TYR A 1011 54.28 -16.77 12.30
CA TYR A 1011 54.57 -16.14 11.00
C TYR A 1011 55.02 -17.19 9.97
N ALA A 1012 54.59 -17.03 8.72
CA ALA A 1012 55.02 -17.83 7.58
C ALA A 1012 56.28 -17.26 6.90
N THR A 1013 56.49 -15.94 6.93
CA THR A 1013 57.72 -15.31 6.45
C THR A 1013 58.27 -14.26 7.42
N LEU A 1014 59.57 -13.99 7.33
CA LEU A 1014 60.29 -13.04 8.17
C LEU A 1014 61.40 -12.36 7.36
N ARG A 1015 61.50 -11.02 7.47
CA ARG A 1015 62.54 -10.24 6.81
C ARG A 1015 62.98 -9.04 7.66
N TRP A 1016 64.29 -8.93 7.90
CA TRP A 1016 64.91 -7.67 8.32
C TRP A 1016 65.39 -6.88 7.12
N ASP A 1017 65.24 -5.55 7.19
CA ASP A 1017 65.84 -4.61 6.24
C ASP A 1017 66.31 -3.32 6.97
N PRO A 1018 67.51 -2.79 6.67
CA PRO A 1018 68.53 -3.35 5.78
C PRO A 1018 69.30 -4.51 6.43
N ALA A 1019 69.89 -5.39 5.62
CA ALA A 1019 70.58 -6.59 6.11
C ALA A 1019 72.01 -6.36 6.66
N ASN A 1020 72.56 -5.15 6.53
CA ASN A 1020 73.94 -4.85 6.92
C ASN A 1020 74.15 -4.83 8.44
N PHE A 1021 75.35 -5.24 8.86
CA PHE A 1021 75.78 -5.42 10.26
C PHE A 1021 75.00 -6.44 11.09
N LEU A 1022 73.93 -7.07 10.55
CA LEU A 1022 73.21 -8.16 11.19
C LEU A 1022 73.95 -9.50 11.06
N SER A 1023 73.83 -10.36 12.06
CA SER A 1023 74.27 -11.76 12.00
C SER A 1023 73.36 -12.65 11.15
N CYS A 1024 72.10 -12.24 10.98
CA CYS A 1024 71.08 -12.93 10.19
C CYS A 1024 69.94 -11.96 9.87
N ASP A 1025 69.47 -11.92 8.63
CA ASP A 1025 68.38 -11.06 8.13
C ASP A 1025 67.02 -11.78 8.02
N THR A 1026 67.01 -13.06 8.37
CA THR A 1026 65.89 -14.03 8.21
C THR A 1026 65.67 -14.85 9.50
N CYS A 1027 66.26 -14.42 10.62
CA CYS A 1027 66.08 -14.98 11.95
C CYS A 1027 65.31 -13.99 12.83
N LEU A 1028 64.37 -14.47 13.65
CA LEU A 1028 63.62 -13.60 14.57
C LEU A 1028 64.56 -12.94 15.59
N VAL A 1029 65.38 -13.73 16.27
CA VAL A 1029 66.45 -13.24 17.13
C VAL A 1029 67.72 -13.08 16.31
N THR A 1030 68.35 -11.91 16.35
CA THR A 1030 69.57 -11.60 15.59
C THR A 1030 70.48 -10.67 16.40
N GLN A 1031 71.74 -10.50 15.98
CA GLN A 1031 72.68 -9.56 16.57
C GLN A 1031 73.12 -8.52 15.54
N SER A 1032 73.24 -7.26 15.96
CA SER A 1032 73.83 -6.18 15.15
C SER A 1032 75.17 -5.73 15.71
N ARG A 1033 76.11 -5.38 14.83
CA ARG A 1033 77.42 -4.78 15.14
C ARG A 1033 77.70 -3.56 14.25
N PRO A 1034 76.96 -2.46 14.41
CA PRO A 1034 77.04 -1.35 13.49
C PRO A 1034 78.22 -0.42 13.84
N ASP A 1035 78.86 0.12 12.80
CA ASP A 1035 79.93 1.12 12.90
C ASP A 1035 79.41 2.57 12.87
N GLN A 1036 78.15 2.75 12.46
CA GLN A 1036 77.43 4.02 12.37
C GLN A 1036 75.98 3.82 12.87
N THR A 1037 75.30 4.90 13.25
CA THR A 1037 73.88 4.84 13.65
C THR A 1037 73.01 4.25 12.52
N ILE A 1038 72.16 3.28 12.85
CA ILE A 1038 71.35 2.53 11.90
C ILE A 1038 69.95 2.23 12.44
N THR A 1039 68.95 2.25 11.57
CA THR A 1039 67.58 1.80 11.86
C THR A 1039 67.28 0.54 11.06
N TYR A 1040 66.75 -0.47 11.73
CA TYR A 1040 66.21 -1.69 11.13
C TYR A 1040 64.70 -1.67 11.13
N THR A 1041 64.09 -2.19 10.06
CA THR A 1041 62.69 -2.59 10.01
C THR A 1041 62.63 -4.11 10.04
N LEU A 1042 61.78 -4.68 10.90
CA LEU A 1042 61.41 -6.10 10.84
C LEU A 1042 60.02 -6.19 10.23
N THR A 1043 59.85 -7.03 9.22
CA THR A 1043 58.54 -7.43 8.68
C THR A 1043 58.32 -8.91 8.93
N LEU A 1044 57.18 -9.24 9.54
CA LEU A 1044 56.62 -10.59 9.64
C LEU A 1044 55.39 -10.69 8.76
N THR A 1045 55.11 -11.87 8.20
CA THR A 1045 53.83 -12.16 7.53
C THR A 1045 53.26 -13.45 8.07
N ASP A 1046 51.98 -13.49 8.43
CA ASP A 1046 51.29 -14.68 8.92
C ASP A 1046 50.95 -15.70 7.79
N PRO A 1047 50.42 -16.90 8.10
CA PRO A 1047 50.00 -17.88 7.10
C PRO A 1047 48.83 -17.45 6.21
N ASP A 1048 48.00 -16.50 6.67
CA ASP A 1048 46.88 -15.96 5.90
C ASP A 1048 47.32 -14.84 4.93
N GLY A 1049 48.57 -14.36 5.04
CA GLY A 1049 49.21 -13.42 4.13
C GLY A 1049 49.35 -12.00 4.67
N CYS A 1050 49.01 -11.77 5.94
CA CYS A 1050 48.91 -10.45 6.55
C CYS A 1050 50.27 -9.97 7.11
N PRO A 1051 50.82 -8.85 6.61
CA PRO A 1051 52.10 -8.33 7.07
C PRO A 1051 51.97 -7.42 8.30
N VAL A 1052 52.94 -7.51 9.21
CA VAL A 1052 53.16 -6.54 10.30
C VAL A 1052 54.63 -6.14 10.28
N SER A 1053 54.90 -4.85 10.44
CA SER A 1053 56.26 -4.34 10.59
C SER A 1053 56.42 -3.36 11.76
N ASP A 1054 57.64 -3.27 12.26
CA ASP A 1054 58.07 -2.43 13.38
C ASP A 1054 59.52 -1.95 13.13
N GLN A 1055 59.97 -0.88 13.80
CA GLN A 1055 61.31 -0.30 13.63
C GLN A 1055 62.13 -0.20 14.92
N PHE A 1056 63.45 -0.32 14.78
CA PHE A 1056 64.40 -0.28 15.89
C PHE A 1056 65.70 0.41 15.49
N THR A 1057 66.12 1.44 16.23
CA THR A 1057 67.33 2.22 15.99
C THR A 1057 68.44 1.89 16.99
N ILE A 1058 69.64 1.64 16.46
CA ILE A 1058 70.89 1.58 17.21
C ILE A 1058 71.67 2.87 16.95
N THR A 1059 71.87 3.67 17.99
CA THR A 1059 72.73 4.86 17.94
C THR A 1059 74.15 4.50 18.32
N VAL A 1060 75.14 4.87 17.50
CA VAL A 1060 76.57 4.60 17.75
C VAL A 1060 77.30 5.87 18.17
N LEU A 1061 77.83 5.87 19.40
CA LEU A 1061 78.65 6.96 19.94
C LEU A 1061 80.15 6.70 19.71
N ILE A 1062 80.86 7.74 19.29
CA ILE A 1062 82.32 7.78 19.21
C ILE A 1062 82.83 8.57 20.44
N ASP A 1063 83.89 8.08 21.09
CA ASP A 1063 84.44 8.67 22.31
C ASP A 1063 85.71 9.46 21.97
N GLU A 1064 85.53 10.71 21.55
CA GLU A 1064 86.51 11.45 20.73
C GLU A 1064 87.55 12.27 21.50
N ALA A 1065 87.58 12.20 22.84
CA ALA A 1065 88.33 13.15 23.68
C ALA A 1065 89.33 12.49 24.65
N ASP A 1066 90.17 11.61 24.13
CA ASP A 1066 91.21 10.90 24.88
C ASP A 1066 92.58 11.57 24.64
N ILE A 1067 93.17 12.15 25.69
CA ILE A 1067 94.43 12.92 25.66
C ILE A 1067 95.51 12.27 26.53
N PHE A 1068 96.61 11.86 25.90
CA PHE A 1068 97.85 11.51 26.57
C PHE A 1068 98.78 12.73 26.62
N VAL A 1069 99.45 12.94 27.76
CA VAL A 1069 100.47 13.99 27.90
C VAL A 1069 101.67 13.35 28.63
N PRO A 1070 102.88 13.32 28.05
CA PRO A 1070 104.05 12.75 28.69
C PRO A 1070 104.52 13.61 29.87
N ASN A 1071 105.16 12.99 30.86
CA ASN A 1071 105.60 13.64 32.11
C ASN A 1071 107.11 13.94 32.17
N VAL A 1072 107.87 13.58 31.13
CA VAL A 1072 109.31 13.88 31.01
C VAL A 1072 109.68 14.04 29.54
N PHE A 1073 110.64 14.93 29.25
CA PHE A 1073 111.21 15.10 27.91
C PHE A 1073 112.67 15.61 28.00
N SER A 1074 113.44 15.41 26.92
CA SER A 1074 114.90 15.52 26.91
C SER A 1074 115.42 16.24 25.65
N PRO A 1075 115.32 17.58 25.57
CA PRO A 1075 115.85 18.41 24.48
C PRO A 1075 117.39 18.43 24.44
N ASN A 1076 117.97 17.34 23.92
CA ASN A 1076 119.40 17.05 23.81
C ASN A 1076 119.90 17.01 22.34
N GLY A 1077 119.01 16.83 21.36
CA GLY A 1077 119.30 16.76 19.92
C GLY A 1077 119.42 15.35 19.32
N ASP A 1078 119.04 14.28 20.03
CA ASP A 1078 119.07 12.90 19.51
C ASP A 1078 117.79 12.49 18.74
N ASN A 1079 116.77 13.36 18.71
CA ASN A 1079 115.43 13.19 18.14
C ASN A 1079 114.48 12.27 18.95
N ILE A 1080 114.85 11.87 20.16
CA ILE A 1080 114.05 11.03 21.06
C ILE A 1080 113.56 11.88 22.24
N ASN A 1081 112.27 12.22 22.21
CA ASN A 1081 111.62 13.10 23.21
C ASN A 1081 112.26 14.50 23.33
N ASP A 1082 112.86 15.02 22.25
CA ASP A 1082 113.36 16.41 22.19
C ASP A 1082 112.25 17.46 22.39
N LEU A 1083 110.99 17.11 22.11
CA LEU A 1083 109.84 18.02 22.13
C LEU A 1083 108.74 17.51 23.06
N PHE A 1084 108.32 18.37 24.00
CA PHE A 1084 107.13 18.16 24.80
C PHE A 1084 105.87 18.55 24.03
N ARG A 1085 104.89 17.65 23.94
CA ARG A 1085 103.59 17.90 23.30
C ARG A 1085 102.49 17.00 23.87
N PRO A 1086 101.22 17.44 23.91
CA PRO A 1086 100.09 16.53 24.05
C PRO A 1086 99.97 15.61 22.83
N VAL A 1087 99.40 14.43 23.04
CA VAL A 1087 99.07 13.45 22.00
C VAL A 1087 97.60 13.11 22.15
N PHE A 1088 96.81 13.50 21.15
CA PHE A 1088 95.39 13.18 21.05
C PHE A 1088 95.19 11.88 20.28
N LYS A 1089 94.12 11.16 20.59
CA LYS A 1089 93.71 9.94 19.89
C LYS A 1089 93.15 10.21 18.48
N PHE A 1090 92.56 11.38 18.29
CA PHE A 1090 91.98 11.89 17.04
C PHE A 1090 92.40 13.35 16.83
N PRO A 1091 93.69 13.63 16.53
CA PRO A 1091 94.19 15.00 16.40
C PRO A 1091 93.45 15.79 15.30
N GLU A 1092 93.09 15.14 14.21
CA GLU A 1092 92.30 15.68 13.08
C GLU A 1092 90.85 16.06 13.43
N LYS A 1093 90.38 15.72 14.63
CA LYS A 1093 89.10 16.19 15.22
C LYS A 1093 89.27 17.10 16.44
N THR A 1094 90.50 17.30 16.92
CA THR A 1094 90.76 18.00 18.18
C THR A 1094 91.34 19.40 17.95
N SER A 1095 90.74 20.41 18.57
CA SER A 1095 91.23 21.78 18.65
C SER A 1095 91.87 22.06 20.02
N ILE A 1096 92.91 22.90 20.07
CA ILE A 1096 93.51 23.37 21.33
C ILE A 1096 93.24 24.87 21.49
N SER A 1097 92.32 25.22 22.39
CA SER A 1097 92.00 26.61 22.71
C SER A 1097 93.19 27.30 23.39
N VAL A 1098 93.88 26.60 24.29
CA VAL A 1098 95.11 27.08 24.92
C VAL A 1098 96.01 25.94 25.38
N PHE A 1099 97.33 26.14 25.31
CA PHE A 1099 98.36 25.32 25.95
C PHE A 1099 99.42 26.25 26.55
N ARG A 1100 99.59 26.20 27.87
CA ARG A 1100 100.56 27.04 28.61
C ARG A 1100 101.43 26.17 29.50
N ILE A 1101 102.66 26.62 29.70
CA ILE A 1101 103.64 25.99 30.60
C ILE A 1101 104.23 27.08 31.50
N TYR A 1102 104.33 26.75 32.79
CA TYR A 1102 104.80 27.62 33.85
C TYR A 1102 106.01 27.00 34.55
N ASP A 1103 106.91 27.84 35.02
CA ASP A 1103 108.02 27.43 35.88
C ASP A 1103 107.55 27.17 37.33
N ARG A 1104 108.48 26.74 38.19
CA ARG A 1104 108.20 26.41 39.60
C ARG A 1104 107.74 27.61 40.44
N TRP A 1105 107.94 28.84 40.00
CA TRP A 1105 107.49 30.06 40.66
C TRP A 1105 106.16 30.59 40.10
N GLY A 1106 105.64 29.98 39.04
CA GLY A 1106 104.41 30.38 38.37
C GLY A 1106 104.63 31.39 37.23
N GLU A 1107 105.87 31.64 36.81
CA GLU A 1107 106.16 32.46 35.63
C GLU A 1107 105.86 31.67 34.36
N MET A 1108 105.12 32.25 33.41
CA MET A 1108 104.79 31.60 32.14
C MET A 1108 106.03 31.55 31.25
N VAL A 1109 106.48 30.34 30.91
CA VAL A 1109 107.66 30.13 30.04
C VAL A 1109 107.30 29.82 28.59
N PHE A 1110 106.07 29.33 28.34
CA PHE A 1110 105.54 29.04 27.00
C PHE A 1110 104.01 29.21 26.97
N GLU A 1111 103.49 29.73 25.86
CA GLU A 1111 102.07 29.79 25.53
C GLU A 1111 101.85 29.56 24.03
N GLN A 1112 100.84 28.75 23.71
CA GLN A 1112 100.15 28.75 22.43
C GLN A 1112 98.65 28.89 22.70
N ALA A 1113 97.98 29.72 21.90
CA ALA A 1113 96.52 29.86 21.91
C ALA A 1113 95.94 29.55 20.52
N ASN A 1114 94.68 29.13 20.48
CA ASN A 1114 93.88 28.90 19.27
C ASN A 1114 94.61 28.07 18.18
N ALA A 1115 95.18 26.93 18.56
CA ALA A 1115 95.82 26.05 17.58
C ALA A 1115 94.75 25.40 16.66
N PRO A 1116 94.94 25.44 15.33
CA PRO A 1116 94.06 24.76 14.38
C PRO A 1116 93.88 23.26 14.67
N VAL A 1117 92.74 22.74 14.24
CA VAL A 1117 92.44 21.30 14.32
C VAL A 1117 93.52 20.50 13.54
N GLY A 1118 94.07 19.47 14.16
CA GLY A 1118 95.15 18.65 13.61
C GLY A 1118 96.57 19.21 13.77
N GLU A 1119 96.76 20.45 14.24
CA GLU A 1119 98.10 21.04 14.36
C GLU A 1119 98.82 20.65 15.67
N ALA A 1120 100.03 20.11 15.56
CA ALA A 1120 100.80 19.60 16.69
C ALA A 1120 101.61 20.70 17.39
N VAL A 1121 101.06 21.25 18.48
CA VAL A 1121 101.76 22.24 19.32
C VAL A 1121 102.87 21.58 20.14
N THR A 1122 104.08 22.16 20.14
CA THR A 1122 105.26 21.59 20.81
C THR A 1122 106.07 22.63 21.59
N TRP A 1123 106.82 22.17 22.61
CA TRP A 1123 107.78 22.96 23.38
C TRP A 1123 109.14 22.25 23.47
N ASP A 1124 110.23 23.00 23.33
CA ASP A 1124 111.62 22.52 23.27
C ASP A 1124 112.42 22.75 24.58
N GLY A 1125 111.75 23.19 25.64
CA GLY A 1125 112.40 23.57 26.90
C GLY A 1125 113.22 24.85 26.78
N THR A 1126 112.83 25.79 25.91
CA THR A 1126 113.35 27.16 25.88
C THR A 1126 112.28 28.18 26.27
N THR A 1127 112.72 29.40 26.58
CA THR A 1127 111.86 30.59 26.52
C THR A 1127 112.65 31.76 25.96
N SER A 1128 112.04 32.55 25.08
CA SER A 1128 112.70 33.63 24.32
C SER A 1128 114.05 33.22 23.72
N GLY A 1129 114.14 31.98 23.18
CA GLY A 1129 115.35 31.41 22.59
C GLY A 1129 116.47 31.02 23.58
N LYS A 1130 116.25 31.14 24.90
CA LYS A 1130 117.21 30.71 25.94
C LYS A 1130 116.85 29.31 26.45
N LYS A 1131 117.83 28.42 26.55
CA LYS A 1131 117.68 27.11 27.21
C LYS A 1131 117.34 27.31 28.69
N LEU A 1132 116.21 26.76 29.12
CA LEU A 1132 115.80 26.69 30.52
C LEU A 1132 116.57 25.63 31.31
N ASN A 1133 116.56 25.77 32.64
CA ASN A 1133 117.21 24.83 33.55
C ASN A 1133 116.46 23.49 33.61
N PRO A 1134 117.14 22.35 33.79
CA PRO A 1134 116.49 21.09 34.14
C PRO A 1134 115.66 21.22 35.43
N GLY A 1135 114.46 20.64 35.44
CA GLY A 1135 113.51 20.82 36.53
C GLY A 1135 112.09 20.43 36.16
N VAL A 1136 111.16 20.62 37.10
CA VAL A 1136 109.73 20.37 36.92
C VAL A 1136 109.02 21.67 36.56
N TYR A 1137 108.17 21.59 35.54
CA TYR A 1137 107.34 22.66 35.00
C TYR A 1137 105.87 22.21 34.99
N THR A 1138 104.93 23.10 35.31
CA THR A 1138 103.49 22.78 35.34
C THR A 1138 102.83 23.26 34.06
N PHE A 1139 101.97 22.44 33.46
CA PHE A 1139 101.23 22.79 32.23
C PHE A 1139 99.72 22.82 32.44
N ILE A 1140 99.03 23.62 31.62
CA ILE A 1140 97.58 23.57 31.43
C ILE A 1140 97.25 23.55 29.94
N ILE A 1141 96.25 22.75 29.56
CA ILE A 1141 95.73 22.60 28.20
C ILE A 1141 94.20 22.71 28.27
N GLN A 1142 93.61 23.51 27.39
CA GLN A 1142 92.18 23.52 27.09
C GLN A 1142 91.98 23.03 25.66
N PHE A 1143 91.14 22.01 25.48
CA PHE A 1143 90.93 21.34 24.19
C PHE A 1143 89.48 20.91 24.00
N SER A 1144 89.06 20.73 22.75
CA SER A 1144 87.71 20.32 22.37
C SER A 1144 87.75 19.38 21.16
N GLY A 1145 86.93 18.32 21.19
CA GLY A 1145 86.69 17.47 20.01
C GLY A 1145 85.68 18.10 19.07
N GLU A 1146 85.08 17.30 18.18
CA GLU A 1146 84.05 17.76 17.24
C GLU A 1146 82.76 18.23 17.96
N ASP A 1147 82.54 17.80 19.20
CA ASP A 1147 81.47 18.28 20.08
C ASP A 1147 81.61 19.74 20.53
N GLY A 1148 82.79 20.37 20.32
CA GLY A 1148 83.07 21.74 20.76
C GLY A 1148 83.10 21.94 22.28
N ILE A 1149 83.00 20.88 23.10
CA ILE A 1149 82.92 20.99 24.56
C ILE A 1149 84.33 21.19 25.13
N PRO A 1150 84.63 22.34 25.77
CA PRO A 1150 85.97 22.63 26.27
C PRO A 1150 86.31 21.79 27.50
N ARG A 1151 87.31 20.92 27.34
CA ARG A 1151 87.89 20.07 28.37
C ARG A 1151 89.23 20.64 28.82
N TRP A 1152 89.58 20.40 30.09
CA TRP A 1152 90.84 20.85 30.67
C TRP A 1152 91.73 19.67 31.06
N LYS A 1153 93.02 19.77 30.77
CA LYS A 1153 94.08 18.88 31.27
C LYS A 1153 95.17 19.72 31.92
N ALA A 1154 95.56 19.37 33.13
CA ALA A 1154 96.70 19.96 33.84
C ALA A 1154 97.60 18.85 34.37
N GLY A 1155 98.85 19.19 34.66
CA GLY A 1155 99.84 18.28 35.22
C GLY A 1155 101.24 18.86 35.17
N ASP A 1156 102.23 18.04 35.51
CA ASP A 1156 103.64 18.43 35.53
C ASP A 1156 104.44 17.68 34.47
N VAL A 1157 105.45 18.35 33.91
CA VAL A 1157 106.44 17.81 32.98
C VAL A 1157 107.85 18.09 33.51
N THR A 1158 108.71 17.08 33.46
CA THR A 1158 110.12 17.20 33.84
C THR A 1158 110.98 17.47 32.60
N LEU A 1159 111.68 18.59 32.59
CA LEU A 1159 112.70 18.95 31.61
C LEU A 1159 114.05 18.35 32.07
N VAL A 1160 114.65 17.49 31.25
CA VAL A 1160 115.99 16.90 31.47
C VAL A 1160 116.94 17.36 30.35
N ARG A 1161 118.21 17.59 30.67
CA ARG A 1161 119.30 17.90 29.72
C ARG A 1161 120.62 17.33 30.24
#